data_AF-A0A1Q7AYK2-F1
#
_entry.id   AF-A0A1Q7AYK2-F1
#
_cell.length_a   1.000
_cell.length_b   1.000
_cell.length_c   1.000
_cell.angle_alpha   90.00
_cell.angle_beta   90.00
_cell.angle_gamma   90.00
#
_symmetry.space_group_name_H-M   'P 1'
#
loop_
_entity.id
_entity.type
_entity.pdbx_description
1 polymer ?
#
loop_
_entity_poly.entity_id
_entity_poly.type
_entity_poly.pdbx_seq_one_letter_code
_entity_poly.pdbx_strand_id
1 'polypeptide(L)'
;MTAWVAAGDAQAAAAIGVRLERLRAGLTDEKLFVVPGMAGDPGELSTLAAAFTGPQEAYAVAPALADPRYRTVWTMESVAEHMVTAIRQVQPSGPYRLGGYSFGGVLALEMAQQLRAAGEVVQPLFLIEAIYDERYWPRGIWLRALVRRTGRQVLRIARLHPREAISELRVRGGRLIQRVVRRNTEAPDPLQLTALNDGTFRDCAAAALAGYRPRFYDGQITLIASSVDRHFGCDTAQLWAGYARHLDVQAVTGDHVTVMQESTSTAAIAGVIDHRLAMTRENWTGVRPVPGFARPMVLTTMRWFSVARLAHALLEAGFSVSTCRPNGHALELLDGLTVDCRLSRLRQVRSLATAIRRAGPDIILPGDERSLVLLRRLHARVRDADPQLAEVIAHSLGNVGDWSSIGSRTALANEARTLNIPVPATEVVDGVGSLDDWVARHDLPTVLKTDGSWGGRGVTIVREASRTRTAWLTLSKPPTLLRALKRLLVSREAGWLEAWLQHPRSVVNAQQFVEGREAIVTAACVDGETYALVCLEVCEKSYAGGPATVVRVIENPAMAEAARLLVRRFGLSGFCGFDFIISGTGEAHLLELNPRLTPTAHLLVEGDHERSRTIALFPAEVGTFPPGVLDVPVRAASLIKRGERITARRQRGIARIARRLRRKLTA
;
A
#
# COMPACT_ATOMS: atom_id res chain seq x y z
N MET A 1 -10.20 -18.35 -32.85
CA MET A 1 -11.44 -19.10 -33.15
C MET A 1 -12.58 -18.41 -32.42
N THR A 2 -13.47 -17.76 -33.15
CA THR A 2 -14.71 -17.18 -32.63
C THR A 2 -15.71 -18.33 -32.50
N ALA A 3 -15.92 -18.84 -31.28
CA ALA A 3 -16.90 -19.90 -31.06
C ALA A 3 -18.27 -19.27 -30.77
N TRP A 4 -19.25 -19.54 -31.63
CA TRP A 4 -20.65 -19.24 -31.37
C TRP A 4 -21.25 -20.44 -30.64
N VAL A 5 -21.69 -20.23 -29.41
CA VAL A 5 -22.28 -21.28 -28.59
C VAL A 5 -23.79 -21.12 -28.63
N ALA A 6 -24.47 -22.04 -29.31
CA ALA A 6 -25.92 -22.19 -29.22
C ALA A 6 -26.23 -23.24 -28.13
N ALA A 7 -27.08 -22.90 -27.16
CA ALA A 7 -27.59 -23.86 -26.18
C ALA A 7 -28.65 -24.77 -26.84
N GLY A 8 -28.64 -26.06 -26.50
CA GLY A 8 -29.53 -27.07 -27.05
C GLY A 8 -30.98 -26.99 -26.54
N ASP A 9 -31.86 -27.24 -27.50
CA ASP A 9 -33.31 -27.51 -27.53
C ASP A 9 -34.38 -26.49 -27.10
N ALA A 10 -35.04 -26.01 -28.17
CA ALA A 10 -36.46 -25.70 -28.38
C ALA A 10 -37.08 -24.46 -27.72
N GLN A 11 -37.07 -23.40 -28.53
CA GLN A 11 -38.01 -22.26 -28.59
C GLN A 11 -37.91 -21.13 -27.54
N ALA A 12 -37.16 -21.29 -26.44
CA ALA A 12 -36.88 -20.17 -25.52
C ALA A 12 -35.42 -19.65 -25.56
N ALA A 13 -34.47 -20.42 -26.08
CA ALA A 13 -33.03 -20.20 -25.89
C ALA A 13 -32.29 -19.40 -27.00
N ALA A 14 -33.00 -18.75 -27.92
CA ALA A 14 -32.39 -18.13 -29.12
C ALA A 14 -32.20 -16.59 -29.05
N ALA A 15 -32.17 -15.99 -27.86
CA ALA A 15 -32.26 -14.53 -27.70
C ALA A 15 -30.93 -13.78 -27.44
N ILE A 16 -30.03 -14.38 -26.66
CA ILE A 16 -28.80 -13.73 -26.19
C ILE A 16 -27.61 -14.58 -26.59
N GLY A 17 -26.82 -14.10 -27.56
CA GLY A 17 -25.55 -14.71 -27.91
C GLY A 17 -24.44 -14.27 -26.94
N VAL A 18 -23.39 -15.08 -26.80
CA VAL A 18 -22.18 -14.67 -26.08
C VAL A 18 -21.00 -14.84 -27.02
N ARG A 19 -20.27 -13.76 -27.26
CA ARG A 19 -18.98 -13.79 -27.95
C ARG A 19 -17.89 -14.00 -26.91
N LEU A 20 -17.30 -15.19 -26.94
CA LEU A 20 -16.15 -15.55 -26.14
C LEU A 20 -14.89 -15.49 -27.03
N GLU A 21 -14.01 -14.54 -26.75
CA GLU A 21 -12.82 -14.29 -27.58
C GLU A 21 -11.56 -14.28 -26.73
N ARG A 22 -10.56 -15.10 -27.10
CA ARG A 22 -9.24 -15.07 -26.46
C ARG A 22 -8.47 -13.86 -26.96
N LEU A 23 -8.27 -12.86 -26.09
CA LEU A 23 -7.54 -11.64 -26.40
C LEU A 23 -6.02 -11.81 -26.24
N ARG A 24 -5.59 -12.66 -25.30
CA ARG A 24 -4.17 -12.93 -25.01
C ARG A 24 -3.96 -14.39 -24.64
N ALA A 25 -2.95 -15.00 -25.24
CA ALA A 25 -2.46 -16.31 -24.82
C ALA A 25 -1.67 -16.20 -23.50
N GLY A 26 -1.80 -17.21 -22.65
CA GLY A 26 -1.11 -17.32 -21.37
C GLY A 26 0.10 -18.25 -21.45
N LEU A 27 0.86 -18.28 -20.36
CA LEU A 27 1.92 -19.27 -20.09
C LEU A 27 1.39 -20.46 -19.26
N THR A 28 0.16 -20.34 -18.75
CA THR A 28 -0.54 -21.35 -17.95
C THR A 28 -1.96 -21.55 -18.50
N ASP A 29 -2.66 -22.55 -17.99
CA ASP A 29 -4.06 -22.83 -18.30
C ASP A 29 -5.06 -21.95 -17.52
N GLU A 30 -4.57 -21.11 -16.60
CA GLU A 30 -5.36 -20.13 -15.86
C GLU A 30 -6.06 -19.16 -16.81
N LYS A 31 -7.37 -18.93 -16.62
CA LYS A 31 -8.16 -18.02 -17.46
C LYS A 31 -8.69 -16.86 -16.65
N LEU A 32 -8.56 -15.65 -17.21
CA LEU A 32 -9.21 -14.43 -16.75
C LEU A 32 -10.28 -14.02 -17.77
N PHE A 33 -11.52 -13.99 -17.32
CA PHE A 33 -12.66 -13.57 -18.14
C PHE A 33 -13.02 -12.11 -17.82
N VAL A 34 -12.97 -11.25 -18.83
CA VAL A 34 -13.21 -9.80 -18.70
C VAL A 34 -14.40 -9.39 -19.56
N VAL A 35 -15.37 -8.72 -18.94
CA VAL A 35 -16.58 -8.23 -19.63
C VAL A 35 -16.37 -6.78 -20.09
N PRO A 36 -16.59 -6.44 -21.38
CA PRO A 36 -16.42 -5.08 -21.89
C PRO A 36 -17.51 -4.12 -21.40
N GLY A 37 -17.36 -2.84 -21.74
CA GLY A 37 -18.33 -1.80 -21.37
C GLY A 37 -19.64 -1.90 -22.14
N MET A 38 -20.43 -0.83 -22.06
CA MET A 38 -21.78 -0.79 -22.64
C MET A 38 -21.79 -0.74 -24.18
N ALA A 39 -20.63 -0.66 -24.85
CA ALA A 39 -20.54 -0.87 -26.29
C ALA A 39 -20.64 -2.36 -26.68
N GLY A 40 -20.32 -3.28 -25.75
CA GLY A 40 -20.34 -4.72 -26.01
C GLY A 40 -19.24 -5.21 -26.95
N ASP A 41 -18.23 -4.40 -27.23
CA ASP A 41 -17.14 -4.74 -28.16
C ASP A 41 -15.91 -5.26 -27.39
N PRO A 42 -15.46 -6.51 -27.66
CA PRO A 42 -14.17 -7.02 -27.17
C PRO A 42 -12.97 -6.10 -27.45
N GLY A 43 -13.01 -5.31 -28.52
CA GLY A 43 -11.97 -4.35 -28.89
C GLY A 43 -11.65 -3.33 -27.79
N GLU A 44 -12.63 -2.97 -26.94
CA GLU A 44 -12.43 -2.08 -25.79
C GLU A 44 -11.42 -2.61 -24.76
N LEU A 45 -11.19 -3.92 -24.75
CA LEU A 45 -10.32 -4.59 -23.79
C LEU A 45 -8.91 -4.90 -24.35
N SER A 46 -8.66 -4.61 -25.64
CA SER A 46 -7.42 -4.98 -26.33
C SER A 46 -6.17 -4.38 -25.69
N THR A 47 -6.17 -3.07 -25.40
CA THR A 47 -5.04 -2.38 -24.75
C THR A 47 -4.77 -2.94 -23.35
N LEU A 48 -5.84 -3.23 -22.59
CA LEU A 48 -5.72 -3.85 -21.26
C LEU A 48 -5.14 -5.26 -21.37
N ALA A 49 -5.64 -6.07 -22.30
CA ALA A 49 -5.18 -7.43 -22.53
C ALA A 49 -3.70 -7.47 -22.90
N ALA A 50 -3.25 -6.55 -23.77
CA ALA A 50 -1.84 -6.43 -24.17
C ALA A 50 -0.91 -6.00 -23.02
N ALA A 51 -1.44 -5.31 -22.01
CA ALA A 51 -0.68 -4.82 -20.88
C ALA A 51 -0.48 -5.86 -19.75
N PHE A 52 -1.17 -7.01 -19.81
CA PHE A 52 -0.96 -8.08 -18.84
C PHE A 52 0.44 -8.71 -18.97
N THR A 53 1.07 -8.87 -17.82
CA THR A 53 2.37 -9.52 -17.61
C THR A 53 2.23 -10.88 -16.93
N GLY A 54 1.09 -11.15 -16.30
CA GLY A 54 0.81 -12.42 -15.61
C GLY A 54 0.69 -13.62 -16.57
N PRO A 55 0.88 -14.86 -16.07
CA PRO A 55 0.87 -16.07 -16.89
C PRO A 55 -0.50 -16.54 -17.36
N GLN A 56 -1.60 -15.91 -16.93
CA GLN A 56 -2.96 -16.31 -17.30
C GLN A 56 -3.34 -15.94 -18.74
N GLU A 57 -4.18 -16.75 -19.38
CA GLU A 57 -4.91 -16.39 -20.60
C GLU A 57 -5.96 -15.31 -20.27
N ALA A 58 -6.19 -14.39 -21.21
CA ALA A 58 -7.25 -13.38 -21.06
C ALA A 58 -8.32 -13.54 -22.16
N TYR A 59 -9.57 -13.60 -21.72
CA TYR A 59 -10.75 -13.73 -22.58
C TYR A 59 -11.67 -12.51 -22.42
N ALA A 60 -12.15 -11.99 -23.54
CA ALA A 60 -13.32 -11.13 -23.57
C ALA A 60 -14.58 -11.99 -23.53
N VAL A 61 -15.50 -11.65 -22.62
CA VAL A 61 -16.85 -12.23 -22.57
C VAL A 61 -17.84 -11.12 -22.89
N ALA A 62 -18.20 -11.01 -24.17
CA ALA A 62 -19.09 -9.95 -24.64
C ALA A 62 -20.48 -10.52 -24.90
N PRO A 63 -21.54 -9.98 -24.28
CA PRO A 63 -22.90 -10.31 -24.70
C PRO A 63 -23.11 -9.79 -26.13
N ALA A 64 -23.83 -10.56 -26.92
CA ALA A 64 -24.16 -10.28 -28.32
C ALA A 64 -25.67 -10.41 -28.53
N LEU A 65 -26.24 -9.53 -29.35
CA LEU A 65 -27.60 -9.73 -29.85
C LEU A 65 -27.51 -10.68 -31.04
N ALA A 66 -27.98 -11.93 -30.87
CA ALA A 66 -27.90 -12.95 -31.91
C ALA A 66 -28.91 -12.73 -33.04
N ASP A 67 -30.10 -12.19 -32.73
CA ASP A 67 -31.12 -11.78 -33.72
C ASP A 67 -31.98 -10.64 -33.11
N PRO A 68 -32.17 -9.50 -33.81
CA PRO A 68 -32.97 -8.36 -33.35
C PRO A 68 -34.42 -8.67 -32.94
N ARG A 69 -34.97 -9.82 -33.37
CA ARG A 69 -36.36 -10.23 -33.11
C ARG A 69 -36.59 -10.87 -31.74
N TYR A 70 -35.53 -11.26 -31.02
CA TYR A 70 -35.63 -11.95 -29.72
C TYR A 70 -35.30 -11.05 -28.53
N ARG A 71 -35.62 -9.76 -28.63
CA ARG A 71 -35.36 -8.75 -27.59
C ARG A 71 -36.10 -8.99 -26.28
N THR A 72 -37.09 -9.86 -26.27
CA THR A 72 -37.92 -10.17 -25.11
C THR A 72 -37.10 -10.87 -24.03
N VAL A 73 -36.79 -10.12 -22.95
CA VAL A 73 -36.10 -10.53 -21.71
C VAL A 73 -34.58 -10.28 -21.69
N TRP A 74 -34.19 -9.00 -21.68
CA TRP A 74 -32.80 -8.58 -21.43
C TRP A 74 -32.65 -7.99 -20.02
N THR A 75 -32.46 -8.87 -19.03
CA THR A 75 -32.11 -8.50 -17.65
C THR A 75 -30.63 -8.77 -17.38
N MET A 76 -30.03 -8.09 -16.39
CA MET A 76 -28.63 -8.34 -16.03
C MET A 76 -28.39 -9.80 -15.64
N GLU A 77 -29.35 -10.38 -14.91
CA GLU A 77 -29.34 -11.76 -14.44
C GLU A 77 -29.38 -12.76 -15.62
N SER A 78 -30.29 -12.57 -16.57
CA SER A 78 -30.39 -13.45 -17.76
C SER A 78 -29.14 -13.37 -18.64
N VAL A 79 -28.59 -12.17 -18.85
CA VAL A 79 -27.38 -12.00 -19.66
C VAL A 79 -26.19 -12.66 -18.94
N ALA A 80 -26.05 -12.46 -17.62
CA ALA A 80 -25.04 -13.11 -16.81
C ALA A 80 -25.13 -14.64 -16.84
N GLU A 81 -26.34 -15.22 -16.83
CA GLU A 81 -26.56 -16.67 -16.92
C GLU A 81 -26.03 -17.26 -18.23
N HIS A 82 -26.31 -16.60 -19.37
CA HIS A 82 -25.79 -17.00 -20.67
C HIS A 82 -24.25 -16.89 -20.71
N MET A 83 -23.69 -15.83 -20.13
CA MET A 83 -22.24 -15.66 -20.03
C MET A 83 -21.58 -16.71 -19.14
N VAL A 84 -22.18 -17.06 -18.00
CA VAL A 84 -21.73 -18.15 -17.12
C VAL A 84 -21.76 -19.48 -17.89
N THR A 85 -22.84 -19.76 -18.62
CA THR A 85 -22.95 -20.96 -19.45
C THR A 85 -21.83 -21.02 -20.49
N ALA A 86 -21.56 -19.92 -21.18
CA ALA A 86 -20.50 -19.84 -22.19
C ALA A 86 -19.10 -20.05 -21.61
N ILE A 87 -18.75 -19.39 -20.49
CA ILE A 87 -17.42 -19.57 -19.89
C ILE A 87 -17.23 -20.99 -19.33
N ARG A 88 -18.30 -21.66 -18.89
CA ARG A 88 -18.25 -23.05 -18.42
C ARG A 88 -17.89 -24.05 -19.51
N GLN A 89 -18.11 -23.72 -20.78
CA GLN A 89 -17.66 -24.57 -21.88
C GLN A 89 -16.15 -24.53 -22.09
N VAL A 90 -15.51 -23.44 -21.69
CA VAL A 90 -14.04 -23.27 -21.76
C VAL A 90 -13.37 -23.64 -20.44
N GLN A 91 -14.04 -23.40 -19.31
CA GLN A 91 -13.60 -23.76 -17.98
C GLN A 91 -14.76 -24.36 -17.17
N PRO A 92 -14.94 -25.70 -17.17
CA PRO A 92 -16.09 -26.37 -16.58
C PRO A 92 -16.30 -26.15 -15.07
N SER A 93 -15.21 -25.95 -14.34
CA SER A 93 -15.19 -25.75 -12.89
C SER A 93 -14.24 -24.61 -12.48
N GLY A 94 -14.45 -24.06 -11.29
CA GLY A 94 -13.59 -23.04 -10.69
C GLY A 94 -12.16 -23.53 -10.40
N PRO A 95 -11.27 -22.62 -9.95
CA PRO A 95 -11.58 -21.24 -9.59
C PRO A 95 -11.78 -20.31 -10.80
N TYR A 96 -12.86 -19.54 -10.80
CA TYR A 96 -13.12 -18.52 -11.81
C TYR A 96 -12.44 -17.19 -11.46
N ARG A 97 -11.78 -16.57 -12.44
CA ARG A 97 -11.22 -15.21 -12.34
C ARG A 97 -12.04 -14.31 -13.25
N LEU A 98 -12.76 -13.37 -12.66
CA LEU A 98 -13.72 -12.51 -13.36
C LEU A 98 -13.34 -11.04 -13.19
N GLY A 99 -13.58 -10.25 -14.23
CA GLY A 99 -13.56 -8.81 -14.15
C GLY A 99 -14.44 -8.15 -15.19
N GLY A 100 -14.60 -6.84 -15.10
CA GLY A 100 -15.31 -6.10 -16.13
C GLY A 100 -15.19 -4.60 -16.01
N TYR A 101 -15.31 -3.93 -17.17
CA TYR A 101 -15.24 -2.48 -17.29
C TYR A 101 -16.63 -1.85 -17.31
N SER A 102 -16.86 -0.81 -16.50
CA SER A 102 -18.09 -0.02 -16.50
C SER A 102 -19.33 -0.90 -16.29
N PHE A 103 -20.24 -0.96 -17.28
CA PHE A 103 -21.37 -1.89 -17.35
C PHE A 103 -20.95 -3.36 -17.19
N GLY A 104 -19.86 -3.76 -17.84
CA GLY A 104 -19.30 -5.11 -17.74
C GLY A 104 -18.85 -5.47 -16.32
N GLY A 105 -18.45 -4.49 -15.51
CA GLY A 105 -18.14 -4.75 -14.10
C GLY A 105 -19.38 -5.19 -13.31
N VAL A 106 -20.54 -4.58 -13.58
CA VAL A 106 -21.81 -4.97 -12.93
C VAL A 106 -22.28 -6.33 -13.42
N LEU A 107 -22.08 -6.66 -14.70
CA LEU A 107 -22.32 -8.01 -15.23
C LEU A 107 -21.39 -9.05 -14.60
N ALA A 108 -20.09 -8.75 -14.49
CA ALA A 108 -19.11 -9.64 -13.86
C ALA A 108 -19.44 -9.91 -12.38
N LEU A 109 -20.00 -8.93 -11.67
CA LEU A 109 -20.53 -9.11 -10.32
C LEU A 109 -21.69 -10.11 -10.30
N GLU A 110 -22.66 -9.97 -11.21
CA GLU A 110 -23.80 -10.89 -11.28
C GLU A 110 -23.35 -12.31 -11.68
N MET A 111 -22.43 -12.45 -12.65
CA MET A 111 -21.81 -13.73 -13.00
C MET A 111 -21.13 -14.37 -11.78
N ALA A 112 -20.37 -13.58 -11.00
CA ALA A 112 -19.70 -14.06 -9.80
C ALA A 112 -20.71 -14.51 -8.71
N GLN A 113 -21.84 -13.80 -8.57
CA GLN A 113 -22.91 -14.19 -7.65
C GLN A 113 -23.54 -15.52 -8.04
N GLN A 114 -23.84 -15.71 -9.33
CA GLN A 114 -24.42 -16.95 -9.84
C GLN A 114 -23.46 -18.14 -9.70
N LEU A 115 -22.18 -17.98 -10.04
CA LEU A 115 -21.17 -19.02 -9.86
C LEU A 115 -21.00 -19.43 -8.39
N ARG A 116 -20.92 -18.46 -7.47
CA ARG A 116 -20.84 -18.77 -6.03
C ARG A 116 -22.11 -19.45 -5.51
N ALA A 117 -23.28 -19.03 -5.98
CA ALA A 117 -24.54 -19.69 -5.63
C ALA A 117 -24.59 -21.15 -6.13
N ALA A 118 -23.89 -21.45 -7.23
CA ALA A 118 -23.69 -22.81 -7.74
C ALA A 118 -22.56 -23.59 -7.02
N GLY A 119 -21.95 -23.03 -5.96
CA GLY A 119 -20.88 -23.68 -5.19
C GLY A 119 -19.47 -23.51 -5.77
N GLU A 120 -19.32 -22.74 -6.85
CA GLU A 120 -18.01 -22.53 -7.49
C GLU A 120 -17.15 -21.52 -6.73
N VAL A 121 -15.84 -21.74 -6.74
CA VAL A 121 -14.87 -20.78 -6.20
C VAL A 121 -14.67 -19.65 -7.20
N VAL A 122 -14.85 -18.41 -6.75
CA VAL A 122 -14.51 -17.20 -7.52
C VAL A 122 -13.37 -16.49 -6.80
N GLN A 123 -12.25 -16.32 -7.49
CA GLN A 123 -11.10 -15.53 -7.05
C GLN A 123 -11.46 -14.04 -6.98
N PRO A 124 -10.58 -13.13 -6.51
CA PRO A 124 -10.92 -11.71 -6.39
C PRO A 124 -11.57 -11.16 -7.67
N LEU A 125 -12.76 -10.58 -7.54
CA LEU A 125 -13.53 -10.00 -8.63
C LEU A 125 -13.00 -8.60 -8.95
N PHE A 126 -12.70 -8.33 -10.22
CA PHE A 126 -12.14 -7.04 -10.63
C PHE A 126 -13.20 -6.12 -11.24
N LEU A 127 -13.53 -5.03 -10.54
CA LEU A 127 -14.45 -4.01 -11.04
C LEU A 127 -13.66 -2.82 -11.56
N ILE A 128 -13.65 -2.58 -12.87
CA ILE A 128 -12.90 -1.47 -13.47
C ILE A 128 -13.88 -0.34 -13.77
N GLU A 129 -13.81 0.75 -12.99
CA GLU A 129 -14.70 1.90 -13.13
C GLU A 129 -16.20 1.52 -13.22
N ALA A 130 -16.58 0.48 -12.48
CA ALA A 130 -17.93 -0.06 -12.52
C ALA A 130 -18.93 0.93 -11.93
N ILE A 131 -20.08 1.06 -12.59
CA ILE A 131 -21.15 1.96 -12.15
C ILE A 131 -22.52 1.34 -12.37
N TYR A 132 -23.38 1.48 -11.36
CA TYR A 132 -24.78 1.06 -11.41
C TYR A 132 -25.72 2.26 -11.41
N ASP A 133 -27.01 2.01 -11.63
CA ASP A 133 -27.99 3.07 -11.84
C ASP A 133 -28.07 4.09 -10.68
N GLU A 134 -28.15 5.38 -11.05
CA GLU A 134 -28.17 6.49 -10.10
C GLU A 134 -29.34 6.47 -9.11
N ARG A 135 -30.44 5.76 -9.44
CA ARG A 135 -31.56 5.49 -8.53
C ARG A 135 -31.12 4.89 -7.21
N TYR A 136 -30.17 3.95 -7.26
CA TYR A 136 -29.74 3.19 -6.11
C TYR A 136 -28.57 3.84 -5.36
N TRP A 137 -28.07 4.99 -5.81
CA TRP A 137 -26.96 5.67 -5.12
C TRP A 137 -27.40 6.22 -3.77
N PRO A 138 -26.51 6.24 -2.76
CA PRO A 138 -26.77 6.94 -1.52
C PRO A 138 -27.14 8.41 -1.76
N ARG A 139 -28.24 8.89 -1.16
CA ARG A 139 -28.81 10.23 -1.40
C ARG A 139 -27.76 11.36 -1.31
N GLY A 140 -26.88 11.29 -0.32
CA GLY A 140 -25.83 12.28 -0.11
C GLY A 140 -24.77 12.31 -1.22
N ILE A 141 -24.41 11.15 -1.78
CA ILE A 141 -23.47 11.07 -2.92
C ILE A 141 -24.14 11.63 -4.17
N TRP A 142 -25.38 11.19 -4.45
CA TRP A 142 -26.14 11.65 -5.60
C TRP A 142 -26.35 13.17 -5.60
N LEU A 143 -26.75 13.77 -4.47
CA LEU A 143 -26.97 15.21 -4.40
C LEU A 143 -25.68 16.01 -4.66
N ARG A 144 -24.55 15.54 -4.11
CA ARG A 144 -23.24 16.15 -4.38
C ARG A 144 -22.85 16.03 -5.85
N ALA A 145 -23.09 14.87 -6.47
CA ALA A 145 -22.84 14.66 -7.88
C ALA A 145 -23.70 15.58 -8.75
N LEU A 146 -24.98 15.73 -8.41
CA LEU A 146 -25.89 16.64 -9.07
C LEU A 146 -25.40 18.09 -9.01
N VAL A 147 -25.09 18.59 -7.82
CA VAL A 147 -24.57 19.96 -7.62
C VAL A 147 -23.27 20.18 -8.40
N ARG A 148 -22.32 19.22 -8.34
CA ARG A 148 -21.05 19.31 -9.08
C ARG A 148 -21.27 19.36 -10.59
N ARG A 149 -22.08 18.46 -11.14
CA ARG A 149 -22.37 18.42 -12.58
C ARG A 149 -23.07 19.70 -13.00
N THR A 150 -24.11 20.13 -12.30
CA THR A 150 -24.86 21.35 -12.62
C THR A 150 -23.98 22.60 -12.51
N GLY A 151 -23.17 22.74 -11.46
CA GLY A 151 -22.24 23.86 -11.29
C GLY A 151 -21.23 23.98 -12.43
N ARG A 152 -20.62 22.86 -12.87
CA ARG A 152 -19.73 22.85 -14.05
C ARG A 152 -20.46 23.29 -15.32
N GLN A 153 -21.71 22.86 -15.49
CA GLN A 153 -22.51 23.24 -16.65
C GLN A 153 -22.91 24.72 -16.62
N VAL A 154 -23.27 25.27 -15.46
CA VAL A 154 -23.56 26.70 -15.29
C VAL A 154 -22.33 27.55 -15.60
N LEU A 155 -21.15 27.17 -15.10
CA LEU A 155 -19.89 27.86 -15.43
C LEU A 155 -19.57 27.84 -16.92
N ARG A 156 -19.90 26.75 -17.62
CA ARG A 156 -19.75 26.65 -19.08
C ARG A 156 -20.75 27.56 -19.81
N ILE A 157 -22.02 27.56 -19.37
CA ILE A 157 -23.09 28.38 -19.97
C ILE A 157 -22.82 29.87 -19.77
N ALA A 158 -22.30 30.26 -18.61
CA ALA A 158 -21.94 31.64 -18.32
C ALA A 158 -20.86 32.21 -19.25
N ARG A 159 -20.18 31.36 -20.03
CA ARG A 159 -19.18 31.75 -21.04
C ARG A 159 -19.74 31.79 -22.47
N LEU A 160 -21.01 31.43 -22.67
CA LEU A 160 -21.66 31.43 -23.98
C LEU A 160 -22.33 32.77 -24.26
N HIS A 161 -22.59 33.06 -25.53
CA HIS A 161 -23.39 34.22 -25.92
C HIS A 161 -24.82 34.08 -25.35
N PRO A 162 -25.49 35.17 -24.90
CA PRO A 162 -26.77 35.08 -24.19
C PRO A 162 -27.87 34.25 -24.89
N ARG A 163 -27.94 34.30 -26.22
CA ARG A 163 -28.91 33.52 -27.02
C ARG A 163 -28.63 32.01 -26.98
N GLU A 164 -27.37 31.60 -26.98
CA GLU A 164 -26.96 30.19 -26.86
C GLU A 164 -27.08 29.69 -25.42
N ALA A 165 -26.89 30.59 -24.44
CA ALA A 165 -27.04 30.25 -23.03
C ALA A 165 -28.48 29.83 -22.69
N ILE A 166 -29.49 30.53 -23.25
CA ILE A 166 -30.91 30.25 -23.02
C ILE A 166 -31.32 28.88 -23.59
N SER A 167 -30.90 28.56 -24.82
CA SER A 167 -31.21 27.26 -25.43
C SER A 167 -30.56 26.12 -24.65
N GLU A 168 -29.31 26.29 -24.24
CA GLU A 168 -28.57 25.29 -23.47
C GLU A 168 -29.14 25.11 -22.05
N LEU A 169 -29.61 26.19 -21.41
CA LEU A 169 -30.33 26.15 -20.13
C LEU A 169 -31.63 25.34 -20.24
N ARG A 170 -32.43 25.54 -21.30
CA ARG A 170 -33.69 24.82 -21.50
C ARG A 170 -33.48 23.32 -21.65
N VAL A 171 -32.57 22.92 -22.54
CA VAL A 171 -32.26 21.50 -22.78
C VAL A 171 -31.69 20.82 -21.53
N ARG A 172 -30.84 21.53 -20.77
CA ARG A 172 -30.24 20.97 -19.55
C ARG A 172 -31.20 20.98 -18.37
N GLY A 173 -32.07 21.96 -18.26
CA GLY A 173 -33.17 22.00 -17.28
C GLY A 173 -34.11 20.81 -17.45
N GLY A 174 -34.50 20.49 -18.69
CA GLY A 174 -35.26 19.28 -18.99
C GLY A 174 -34.54 18.00 -18.58
N ARG A 175 -33.24 17.86 -18.91
CA ARG A 175 -32.42 16.72 -18.48
C ARG A 175 -32.28 16.60 -16.96
N LEU A 176 -32.22 17.73 -16.24
CA LEU A 176 -32.19 17.76 -14.78
C LEU A 176 -33.50 17.23 -14.20
N ILE A 177 -34.64 17.74 -14.68
CA ILE A 177 -35.97 17.28 -14.27
C ILE A 177 -36.11 15.78 -14.53
N GLN A 178 -35.76 15.32 -15.72
CA GLN A 178 -35.79 13.90 -16.08
C GLN A 178 -34.95 13.03 -15.13
N ARG A 179 -33.76 13.48 -14.71
CA ARG A 179 -32.95 12.72 -13.72
C ARG A 179 -33.60 12.66 -12.34
N VAL A 180 -34.18 13.77 -11.88
CA VAL A 180 -34.87 13.82 -10.58
C VAL A 180 -36.10 12.92 -10.61
N VAL A 181 -36.88 12.98 -11.69
CA VAL A 181 -38.04 12.09 -11.91
C VAL A 181 -37.59 10.63 -11.97
N ARG A 182 -36.62 10.29 -12.83
CA ARG A 182 -36.09 8.94 -13.00
C ARG A 182 -35.59 8.32 -11.68
N ARG A 183 -35.02 9.13 -10.78
CA ARG A 183 -34.58 8.68 -9.46
C ARG A 183 -35.75 8.25 -8.56
N ASN A 184 -36.89 8.93 -8.67
CA ASN A 184 -38.03 8.78 -7.76
C ASN A 184 -39.14 7.89 -8.35
N THR A 185 -39.06 7.53 -9.62
CA THR A 185 -39.93 6.53 -10.25
C THR A 185 -39.37 5.13 -10.06
N GLU A 186 -40.25 4.13 -10.00
CA GLU A 186 -39.86 2.73 -10.03
C GLU A 186 -39.00 2.41 -11.27
N ALA A 187 -38.18 1.36 -11.16
CA ALA A 187 -37.47 0.89 -12.33
C ALA A 187 -38.50 0.46 -13.39
N PRO A 188 -38.42 1.00 -14.62
CA PRO A 188 -39.28 0.53 -15.68
C PRO A 188 -39.03 -0.96 -15.87
N ASP A 189 -40.11 -1.73 -16.02
CA ASP A 189 -40.04 -3.17 -16.22
C ASP A 189 -39.11 -3.47 -17.41
N PRO A 190 -37.96 -4.15 -17.20
CA PRO A 190 -37.01 -4.45 -18.25
C PRO A 190 -37.68 -5.18 -19.42
N LEU A 191 -38.69 -6.01 -19.13
CA LEU A 191 -39.46 -6.77 -20.11
C LEU A 191 -40.31 -5.86 -21.00
N GLN A 192 -40.92 -4.82 -20.42
CA GLN A 192 -41.75 -3.84 -21.15
C GLN A 192 -40.90 -2.88 -21.99
N LEU A 193 -39.70 -2.51 -21.52
CA LEU A 193 -38.78 -1.66 -22.28
C LEU A 193 -38.19 -2.35 -23.51
N THR A 194 -37.94 -3.67 -23.41
CA THR A 194 -37.45 -4.45 -24.55
C THR A 194 -38.51 -4.78 -25.58
N ALA A 195 -39.77 -4.94 -25.16
CA ALA A 195 -40.89 -5.24 -26.05
C ALA A 195 -41.30 -4.06 -26.95
N LEU A 196 -40.89 -2.82 -26.60
CA LEU A 196 -41.28 -1.59 -27.29
C LEU A 196 -40.21 -1.04 -28.24
N ASN A 197 -39.01 -1.64 -28.31
CA ASN A 197 -37.85 -0.97 -28.91
C ASN A 197 -37.28 -1.69 -30.14
N ASP A 198 -37.14 -0.92 -31.23
CA ASP A 198 -36.22 -1.17 -32.35
C ASP A 198 -34.72 -0.93 -31.98
N GLY A 199 -34.43 -0.70 -30.69
CA GLY A 199 -33.17 -0.18 -30.13
C GLY A 199 -31.90 -1.02 -30.27
N THR A 200 -30.77 -0.34 -30.12
CA THR A 200 -29.41 -0.90 -30.21
C THR A 200 -29.05 -1.75 -28.98
N PHE A 201 -27.95 -2.52 -29.04
CA PHE A 201 -27.37 -3.22 -27.88
C PHE A 201 -27.25 -2.31 -26.65
N ARG A 202 -26.81 -1.07 -26.88
CA ARG A 202 -26.60 -0.07 -25.84
C ARG A 202 -27.90 0.31 -25.12
N ASP A 203 -29.01 0.38 -25.86
CA ASP A 203 -30.33 0.71 -25.30
C ASP A 203 -30.84 -0.42 -24.40
N CYS A 204 -30.67 -1.66 -24.87
CA CYS A 204 -30.99 -2.83 -24.07
C CYS A 204 -30.10 -2.88 -22.81
N ALA A 205 -28.82 -2.51 -22.91
CA ALA A 205 -27.87 -2.55 -21.79
C ALA A 205 -28.20 -1.50 -20.74
N ALA A 206 -28.59 -0.31 -21.20
CA ALA A 206 -29.07 0.75 -20.34
C ALA A 206 -30.38 0.38 -19.62
N ALA A 207 -31.30 -0.33 -20.30
CA ALA A 207 -32.54 -0.83 -19.71
C ALA A 207 -32.29 -1.94 -18.66
N ALA A 208 -31.42 -2.91 -18.97
CA ALA A 208 -31.02 -3.95 -18.03
C ALA A 208 -30.36 -3.36 -16.77
N LEU A 209 -29.39 -2.45 -16.95
CA LEU A 209 -28.72 -1.76 -15.85
C LEU A 209 -29.68 -0.91 -15.00
N ALA A 210 -30.69 -0.32 -15.64
CA ALA A 210 -31.74 0.46 -15.01
C ALA A 210 -32.61 -0.36 -14.05
N GLY A 211 -32.89 -1.63 -14.41
CA GLY A 211 -33.65 -2.58 -13.60
C GLY A 211 -32.83 -3.23 -12.48
N TYR A 212 -31.51 -3.28 -12.63
CA TYR A 212 -30.64 -4.03 -11.74
C TYR A 212 -30.23 -3.26 -10.48
N ARG A 213 -30.47 -3.89 -9.32
CA ARG A 213 -29.99 -3.41 -8.03
C ARG A 213 -28.85 -4.33 -7.55
N PRO A 214 -27.61 -3.84 -7.44
CA PRO A 214 -26.52 -4.65 -6.94
C PRO A 214 -26.84 -5.23 -5.55
N ARG A 215 -26.49 -6.49 -5.34
CA ARG A 215 -26.60 -7.19 -4.06
C ARG A 215 -25.24 -7.27 -3.37
N PHE A 216 -25.27 -7.51 -2.06
CA PHE A 216 -24.04 -7.76 -1.30
C PHE A 216 -23.32 -8.99 -1.83
N TYR A 217 -22.02 -8.86 -2.10
CA TYR A 217 -21.17 -9.95 -2.57
C TYR A 217 -20.32 -10.50 -1.44
N ASP A 218 -20.52 -11.77 -1.14
CA ASP A 218 -19.82 -12.46 -0.06
C ASP A 218 -18.43 -12.99 -0.48
N GLY A 219 -17.73 -12.23 -1.31
CA GLY A 219 -16.38 -12.51 -1.78
C GLY A 219 -15.52 -11.25 -1.77
N GLN A 220 -14.31 -11.36 -2.33
CA GLN A 220 -13.40 -10.24 -2.44
C GLN A 220 -13.62 -9.48 -3.75
N ILE A 221 -13.71 -8.16 -3.66
CA ILE A 221 -13.76 -7.25 -4.80
C ILE A 221 -12.51 -6.37 -4.77
N THR A 222 -11.79 -6.30 -5.89
CA THR A 222 -10.82 -5.25 -6.18
C THR A 222 -11.47 -4.26 -7.15
N LEU A 223 -11.84 -3.10 -6.63
CA LEU A 223 -12.39 -1.98 -7.40
C LEU A 223 -11.25 -1.07 -7.87
N ILE A 224 -11.12 -0.95 -9.18
CA ILE A 224 -10.16 -0.08 -9.84
C ILE A 224 -10.90 1.18 -10.30
N ALA A 225 -10.82 2.22 -9.48
CA ALA A 225 -11.53 3.47 -9.64
C ALA A 225 -10.65 4.54 -10.32
N SER A 226 -11.26 5.42 -11.10
CA SER A 226 -10.57 6.54 -11.73
C SER A 226 -10.31 7.66 -10.71
N SER A 227 -9.16 8.31 -10.84
CA SER A 227 -8.72 9.36 -9.91
C SER A 227 -9.48 10.68 -10.08
N VAL A 228 -10.20 10.83 -11.20
CA VAL A 228 -10.92 12.04 -11.61
C VAL A 228 -12.42 11.76 -11.74
N ASP A 229 -13.22 12.40 -10.89
CA ASP A 229 -14.68 12.27 -10.86
C ASP A 229 -15.41 13.07 -11.97
N ARG A 230 -14.76 13.30 -13.12
CA ARG A 230 -15.29 14.19 -14.15
C ARG A 230 -16.56 13.63 -14.77
N HIS A 231 -16.57 12.35 -15.13
CA HIS A 231 -17.67 11.77 -15.87
C HIS A 231 -18.96 11.70 -15.03
N PHE A 232 -18.87 11.15 -13.83
CA PHE A 232 -20.04 10.94 -12.97
C PHE A 232 -20.22 12.00 -11.89
N GLY A 233 -19.31 12.94 -11.69
CA GLY A 233 -19.43 13.95 -10.63
C GLY A 233 -19.35 13.36 -9.21
N CYS A 234 -19.05 12.08 -9.08
CA CYS A 234 -18.79 11.37 -7.83
C CYS A 234 -17.61 10.41 -7.99
N ASP A 235 -17.01 10.11 -6.85
CA ASP A 235 -16.02 9.06 -6.69
C ASP A 235 -16.73 7.70 -6.74
N THR A 236 -16.45 6.91 -7.76
CA THR A 236 -17.07 5.59 -8.02
C THR A 236 -16.82 4.63 -6.85
N ALA A 237 -15.69 4.76 -6.15
CA ALA A 237 -15.39 3.96 -4.97
C ALA A 237 -16.40 4.12 -3.84
N GLN A 238 -16.98 5.32 -3.68
CA GLN A 238 -17.98 5.57 -2.64
C GLN A 238 -19.32 4.88 -2.93
N LEU A 239 -19.59 4.53 -4.19
CA LEU A 239 -20.82 3.83 -4.56
C LEU A 239 -20.75 2.36 -4.11
N TRP A 240 -19.58 1.74 -4.22
CA TRP A 240 -19.39 0.34 -3.88
C TRP A 240 -19.13 0.07 -2.39
N ALA A 241 -19.00 1.12 -1.57
CA ALA A 241 -18.82 0.99 -0.14
C ALA A 241 -19.97 0.18 0.51
N GLY A 242 -19.63 -0.93 1.16
CA GLY A 242 -20.60 -1.82 1.83
C GLY A 242 -21.27 -2.86 0.93
N TYR A 243 -20.90 -2.96 -0.35
CA TYR A 243 -21.43 -3.97 -1.27
C TYR A 243 -20.67 -5.30 -1.27
N ALA A 244 -19.55 -5.41 -0.54
CA ALA A 244 -18.79 -6.65 -0.45
C ALA A 244 -18.25 -6.87 0.96
N ARG A 245 -18.01 -8.14 1.32
CA ARG A 245 -17.34 -8.50 2.57
C ARG A 245 -15.94 -7.90 2.64
N HIS A 246 -15.21 -7.97 1.53
CA HIS A 246 -13.89 -7.37 1.38
C HIS A 246 -13.87 -6.54 0.09
N LEU A 247 -13.67 -5.22 0.26
CA LEU A 247 -13.54 -4.27 -0.84
C LEU A 247 -12.16 -3.63 -0.77
N ASP A 248 -11.31 -3.96 -1.73
CA ASP A 248 -10.04 -3.31 -2.00
C ASP A 248 -10.24 -2.24 -3.08
N VAL A 249 -9.79 -1.02 -2.84
CA VAL A 249 -9.97 0.11 -3.77
C VAL A 249 -8.62 0.60 -4.25
N GLN A 250 -8.38 0.47 -5.55
CA GLN A 250 -7.20 0.98 -6.24
C GLN A 250 -7.59 2.15 -7.14
N ALA A 251 -6.85 3.24 -7.05
CA ALA A 251 -7.13 4.44 -7.83
C ALA A 251 -6.13 4.57 -8.97
N VAL A 252 -6.62 4.72 -10.21
CA VAL A 252 -5.81 4.87 -11.43
C VAL A 252 -6.00 6.27 -12.01
N THR A 253 -4.94 6.84 -12.58
CA THR A 253 -5.00 8.16 -13.23
C THR A 253 -5.98 8.14 -14.40
N GLY A 254 -6.66 9.26 -14.65
CA GLY A 254 -7.66 9.38 -15.71
C GLY A 254 -9.10 9.51 -15.20
N ASP A 255 -10.04 9.56 -16.15
CA ASP A 255 -11.48 9.51 -15.91
C ASP A 255 -12.09 8.22 -16.50
N HIS A 256 -13.41 8.09 -16.40
CA HIS A 256 -14.15 6.90 -16.84
C HIS A 256 -13.74 6.40 -18.23
N VAL A 257 -13.47 7.29 -19.19
CA VAL A 257 -13.15 6.93 -20.57
C VAL A 257 -11.65 6.75 -20.74
N THR A 258 -10.85 7.69 -20.23
CA THR A 258 -9.40 7.69 -20.49
C THR A 258 -8.68 6.54 -19.78
N VAL A 259 -9.26 5.99 -18.71
CA VAL A 259 -8.67 4.88 -17.94
C VAL A 259 -8.44 3.62 -18.78
N MET A 260 -9.27 3.39 -19.82
CA MET A 260 -9.16 2.26 -20.74
C MET A 260 -8.49 2.60 -22.08
N GLN A 261 -8.26 3.89 -22.37
CA GLN A 261 -7.66 4.36 -23.62
C GLN A 261 -6.16 4.65 -23.50
N GLU A 262 -5.73 5.18 -22.36
CA GLU A 262 -4.33 5.53 -22.12
C GLU A 262 -3.51 4.28 -21.75
N SER A 263 -2.37 4.09 -22.42
CA SER A 263 -1.46 2.95 -22.19
C SER A 263 -0.92 2.90 -20.76
N THR A 264 -0.64 4.06 -20.16
CA THR A 264 -0.18 4.17 -18.77
C THR A 264 -1.24 3.72 -17.77
N SER A 265 -2.50 4.13 -17.99
CA SER A 265 -3.63 3.77 -17.13
C SER A 265 -3.99 2.30 -17.26
N THR A 266 -4.04 1.76 -18.48
CA THR A 266 -4.28 0.33 -18.73
C THR A 266 -3.16 -0.56 -18.20
N ALA A 267 -1.89 -0.14 -18.29
CA ALA A 267 -0.77 -0.84 -17.65
C ALA A 267 -0.89 -0.85 -16.12
N ALA A 268 -1.36 0.24 -15.51
CA ALA A 268 -1.62 0.27 -14.07
C ALA A 268 -2.77 -0.67 -13.67
N ILE A 269 -3.87 -0.70 -14.43
CA ILE A 269 -4.98 -1.64 -14.22
C ILE A 269 -4.47 -3.09 -14.34
N ALA A 270 -3.76 -3.42 -15.41
CA ALA A 270 -3.22 -4.75 -15.65
C ALA A 270 -2.28 -5.18 -14.51
N GLY A 271 -1.37 -4.29 -14.09
CA GLY A 271 -0.45 -4.55 -12.97
C GLY A 271 -1.18 -4.80 -11.64
N VAL A 272 -2.28 -4.10 -11.37
CA VAL A 272 -3.12 -4.37 -10.19
C VAL A 272 -3.74 -5.77 -10.27
N ILE A 273 -4.34 -6.12 -11.40
CA ILE A 273 -4.99 -7.43 -11.60
C ILE A 273 -3.95 -8.56 -11.53
N ASP A 274 -2.84 -8.45 -12.25
CA ASP A 274 -1.76 -9.43 -12.27
C ASP A 274 -1.19 -9.65 -10.87
N HIS A 275 -0.97 -8.56 -10.12
CA HIS A 275 -0.46 -8.65 -8.76
C HIS A 275 -1.45 -9.39 -7.84
N ARG A 276 -2.75 -9.04 -7.91
CA ARG A 276 -3.78 -9.69 -7.10
C ARG A 276 -3.94 -11.17 -7.43
N LEU A 277 -3.86 -11.53 -8.71
CA LEU A 277 -3.86 -12.93 -9.13
C LEU A 277 -2.59 -13.65 -8.70
N ALA A 278 -1.42 -13.01 -8.77
CA ALA A 278 -0.17 -13.62 -8.31
C ALA A 278 -0.21 -13.94 -6.80
N MET A 279 -0.81 -13.08 -5.99
CA MET A 279 -0.98 -13.31 -4.55
C MET A 279 -1.90 -14.49 -4.21
N THR A 280 -2.80 -14.90 -5.11
CA THR A 280 -3.67 -16.07 -4.87
C THR A 280 -2.99 -17.39 -5.21
N ARG A 281 -1.89 -17.38 -5.97
CA ARG A 281 -1.17 -18.58 -6.39
C ARG A 281 -0.34 -19.18 -5.26
N GLU A 282 -0.29 -20.50 -5.18
CA GLU A 282 0.48 -21.22 -4.17
C GLU A 282 1.99 -20.90 -4.21
N ASN A 283 2.52 -20.64 -5.41
CA ASN A 283 3.94 -20.30 -5.63
C ASN A 283 4.27 -18.82 -5.35
N TRP A 284 3.38 -18.05 -4.74
CA TRP A 284 3.67 -16.68 -4.32
C TRP A 284 4.84 -16.66 -3.32
N THR A 285 5.90 -15.93 -3.64
CA THR A 285 7.12 -15.87 -2.82
C THR A 285 7.07 -14.81 -1.73
N GLY A 286 6.04 -13.96 -1.71
CA GLY A 286 5.88 -12.95 -0.66
C GLY A 286 5.40 -13.55 0.65
N VAL A 287 5.74 -12.88 1.74
CA VAL A 287 5.42 -13.30 3.10
C VAL A 287 3.90 -13.44 3.30
N ARG A 288 3.48 -14.61 3.82
CA ARG A 288 2.08 -14.96 4.12
C ARG A 288 1.85 -15.10 5.63
N PRO A 289 0.60 -15.03 6.10
CA PRO A 289 0.27 -15.32 7.49
C PRO A 289 0.72 -16.74 7.87
N VAL A 290 1.52 -16.83 8.92
CA VAL A 290 1.94 -18.10 9.55
C VAL A 290 1.60 -18.07 11.04
N PRO A 291 1.47 -19.22 11.72
CA PRO A 291 1.27 -19.25 13.17
C PRO A 291 2.34 -18.42 13.90
N GLY A 292 1.94 -17.63 14.90
CA GLY A 292 2.85 -16.69 15.60
C GLY A 292 3.09 -15.36 14.86
N PHE A 293 2.70 -15.25 13.59
CA PHE A 293 2.92 -14.05 12.78
C PHE A 293 1.67 -13.51 12.07
N ALA A 294 0.55 -14.23 12.12
CA ALA A 294 -0.66 -13.94 11.36
C ALA A 294 -1.40 -12.66 11.82
N ARG A 295 -1.25 -12.26 13.08
CA ARG A 295 -1.94 -11.10 13.68
C ARG A 295 -0.96 -10.01 14.14
N PRO A 296 -0.24 -9.33 13.24
CA PRO A 296 0.75 -8.32 13.62
C PRO A 296 0.08 -7.03 14.12
N MET A 297 0.63 -6.46 15.20
CA MET A 297 0.33 -5.09 15.62
C MET A 297 1.45 -4.14 15.21
N VAL A 298 1.16 -3.18 14.34
CA VAL A 298 2.11 -2.14 13.96
C VAL A 298 2.11 -1.03 15.02
N LEU A 299 3.24 -0.87 15.72
CA LEU A 299 3.45 0.18 16.72
C LEU A 299 4.35 1.28 16.14
N THR A 300 3.89 2.52 16.12
CA THR A 300 4.72 3.67 15.69
C THR A 300 4.55 4.85 16.62
N THR A 301 5.63 5.57 16.86
CA THR A 301 5.65 6.85 17.61
C THR A 301 5.84 8.04 16.66
N MET A 302 6.45 7.77 15.50
CA MET A 302 6.73 8.72 14.44
C MET A 302 5.62 8.68 13.39
N ARG A 303 5.77 9.45 12.31
CA ARG A 303 4.76 9.53 11.24
C ARG A 303 5.35 9.16 9.89
N TRP A 304 6.03 8.02 9.87
CA TRP A 304 6.65 7.48 8.67
C TRP A 304 5.59 6.90 7.74
N PHE A 305 5.65 7.28 6.46
CA PHE A 305 4.74 6.77 5.44
C PHE A 305 4.96 5.27 5.18
N SER A 306 6.21 4.82 5.20
CA SER A 306 6.60 3.41 4.98
C SER A 306 5.87 2.42 5.90
N VAL A 307 5.60 2.82 7.14
CA VAL A 307 4.87 1.99 8.12
C VAL A 307 3.43 1.74 7.66
N ALA A 308 2.77 2.76 7.08
CA ALA A 308 1.43 2.60 6.52
C ALA A 308 1.44 1.75 5.25
N ARG A 309 2.47 1.91 4.41
CA ARG A 309 2.67 1.09 3.20
C ARG A 309 2.81 -0.40 3.55
N LEU A 310 3.65 -0.74 4.53
CA LEU A 310 3.79 -2.13 4.98
C LEU A 310 2.48 -2.66 5.57
N ALA A 311 1.83 -1.90 6.46
CA ALA A 311 0.57 -2.34 7.07
C ALA A 311 -0.51 -2.64 6.01
N HIS A 312 -0.55 -1.85 4.95
CA HIS A 312 -1.45 -2.10 3.83
C HIS A 312 -1.04 -3.36 3.03
N ALA A 313 0.24 -3.54 2.73
CA ALA A 313 0.72 -4.76 2.07
C ALA A 313 0.40 -6.03 2.89
N LEU A 314 0.54 -5.97 4.22
CA LEU A 314 0.16 -7.06 5.12
C LEU A 314 -1.34 -7.35 5.06
N LEU A 315 -2.20 -6.33 5.09
CA LEU A 315 -3.66 -6.52 4.92
C LEU A 315 -3.98 -7.24 3.62
N GLU A 316 -3.33 -6.85 2.52
CA GLU A 316 -3.54 -7.47 1.21
C GLU A 316 -3.03 -8.92 1.14
N ALA A 317 -1.95 -9.22 1.85
CA ALA A 317 -1.44 -10.59 1.99
C ALA A 317 -2.28 -11.46 2.95
N GLY A 318 -3.39 -10.94 3.49
CA GLY A 318 -4.33 -11.68 4.32
C GLY A 318 -4.02 -11.64 5.82
N PHE A 319 -3.12 -10.77 6.28
CA PHE A 319 -2.83 -10.63 7.70
C PHE A 319 -3.96 -9.91 8.45
N SER A 320 -4.18 -10.30 9.70
CA SER A 320 -5.07 -9.59 10.63
C SER A 320 -4.32 -8.44 11.30
N VAL A 321 -4.19 -7.32 10.60
CA VAL A 321 -3.35 -6.19 11.04
C VAL A 321 -4.08 -5.33 12.08
N SER A 322 -3.40 -5.02 13.17
CA SER A 322 -3.81 -4.02 14.16
C SER A 322 -2.75 -2.91 14.28
N THR A 323 -3.10 -1.77 14.88
CA THR A 323 -2.16 -0.65 14.99
C THR A 323 -2.23 0.10 16.32
N CYS A 324 -1.09 0.63 16.75
CA CYS A 324 -0.99 1.62 17.83
C CYS A 324 -0.13 2.79 17.37
N ARG A 325 -0.74 3.96 17.19
CA ARG A 325 -0.13 5.06 16.41
C ARG A 325 -0.52 6.46 16.92
N PRO A 326 0.29 7.51 16.71
CA PRO A 326 -0.08 8.87 17.10
C PRO A 326 -1.17 9.43 16.19
N ASN A 327 -1.82 10.52 16.61
CA ASN A 327 -2.79 11.22 15.76
C ASN A 327 -2.17 11.76 14.46
N GLY A 328 -2.96 11.77 13.40
CA GLY A 328 -2.57 12.26 12.08
C GLY A 328 -1.44 11.44 11.45
N HIS A 329 -1.42 10.14 11.71
CA HIS A 329 -0.61 9.16 11.00
C HIS A 329 -1.36 8.70 9.75
N ALA A 330 -0.65 8.32 8.69
CA ALA A 330 -1.26 7.74 7.49
C ALA A 330 -1.97 6.39 7.74
N LEU A 331 -1.75 5.76 8.91
CA LEU A 331 -2.44 4.52 9.29
C LEU A 331 -3.93 4.74 9.55
N GLU A 332 -4.34 5.99 9.87
CA GLU A 332 -5.75 6.40 10.02
C GLU A 332 -6.57 6.26 8.73
N LEU A 333 -5.91 6.00 7.61
CA LEU A 333 -6.50 5.97 6.29
C LEU A 333 -6.59 4.55 5.74
N LEU A 334 -6.08 3.56 6.47
CA LEU A 334 -6.19 2.16 6.07
C LEU A 334 -7.56 1.62 6.51
N ASP A 335 -8.28 1.07 5.55
CA ASP A 335 -9.48 0.28 5.80
C ASP A 335 -9.07 -1.18 6.09
N GLY A 336 -9.92 -1.94 6.78
CA GLY A 336 -9.67 -3.36 7.07
C GLY A 336 -8.80 -3.67 8.31
N LEU A 337 -8.35 -2.65 9.06
CA LEU A 337 -7.68 -2.86 10.34
C LEU A 337 -8.61 -3.52 11.36
N THR A 338 -8.13 -4.58 12.02
CA THR A 338 -8.90 -5.28 13.08
C THR A 338 -9.10 -4.39 14.31
N VAL A 339 -8.02 -3.71 14.73
CA VAL A 339 -8.02 -2.74 15.83
C VAL A 339 -7.09 -1.59 15.50
N ASP A 340 -7.56 -0.36 15.66
CA ASP A 340 -6.74 0.85 15.56
C ASP A 340 -6.81 1.63 16.89
N CYS A 341 -5.65 1.73 17.56
CA CYS A 341 -5.51 2.40 18.83
C CYS A 341 -4.62 3.64 18.75
N ARG A 342 -5.02 4.67 19.49
CA ARG A 342 -4.22 5.90 19.61
C ARG A 342 -3.15 5.75 20.69
N LEU A 343 -1.90 5.98 20.31
CA LEU A 343 -0.81 6.14 21.25
C LEU A 343 -0.92 7.51 21.95
N SER A 344 -1.15 7.49 23.27
CA SER A 344 -1.30 8.70 24.08
C SER A 344 0.05 9.39 24.27
N ARG A 345 0.11 10.72 24.08
CA ARG A 345 1.34 11.49 24.32
C ARG A 345 1.77 11.51 25.79
N LEU A 346 0.81 11.60 26.71
CA LEU A 346 1.07 11.76 28.14
C LEU A 346 1.14 10.42 28.89
N ARG A 347 0.54 9.36 28.33
CA ARG A 347 0.37 8.06 28.99
C ARG A 347 0.78 6.92 28.07
N GLN A 348 1.90 7.07 27.36
CA GLN A 348 2.36 6.15 26.30
C GLN A 348 2.33 4.68 26.75
N VAL A 349 3.00 4.35 27.86
CA VAL A 349 3.08 2.98 28.40
C VAL A 349 1.69 2.41 28.68
N ARG A 350 0.82 3.16 29.38
CA ARG A 350 -0.53 2.71 29.71
C ARG A 350 -1.39 2.53 28.46
N SER A 351 -1.36 3.49 27.52
CA SER A 351 -2.11 3.37 26.27
C SER A 351 -1.63 2.23 25.39
N LEU A 352 -0.32 1.96 25.40
CA LEU A 352 0.26 0.84 24.65
C LEU A 352 -0.18 -0.50 25.25
N ALA A 353 -0.10 -0.66 26.57
CA ALA A 353 -0.58 -1.88 27.24
C ALA A 353 -2.07 -2.15 26.95
N THR A 354 -2.92 -1.12 27.02
CA THR A 354 -4.33 -1.24 26.64
C THR A 354 -4.52 -1.60 25.17
N ALA A 355 -3.71 -1.04 24.26
CA ALA A 355 -3.78 -1.35 22.84
C ALA A 355 -3.42 -2.81 22.56
N ILE A 356 -2.32 -3.31 23.14
CA ILE A 356 -1.88 -4.70 23.00
C ILE A 356 -2.97 -5.66 23.49
N ARG A 357 -3.52 -5.45 24.69
CA ARG A 357 -4.59 -6.30 25.22
C ARG A 357 -5.86 -6.30 24.35
N ARG A 358 -6.21 -5.14 23.79
CA ARG A 358 -7.40 -5.02 22.92
C ARG A 358 -7.19 -5.71 21.57
N ALA A 359 -5.99 -5.61 21.00
CA ALA A 359 -5.66 -6.20 19.71
C ALA A 359 -5.41 -7.72 19.81
N GLY A 360 -4.85 -8.19 20.93
CA GLY A 360 -4.36 -9.55 21.11
C GLY A 360 -3.45 -10.00 19.95
N PRO A 361 -2.36 -9.27 19.66
CA PRO A 361 -1.50 -9.61 18.55
C PRO A 361 -0.58 -10.79 18.88
N ASP A 362 -0.19 -11.55 17.85
CA ASP A 362 0.82 -12.59 17.99
C ASP A 362 2.23 -11.96 18.04
N ILE A 363 2.39 -10.83 17.34
CA ILE A 363 3.64 -10.08 17.26
C ILE A 363 3.40 -8.57 17.19
N ILE A 364 4.31 -7.77 17.73
CA ILE A 364 4.31 -6.32 17.66
C ILE A 364 5.46 -5.89 16.74
N LEU A 365 5.13 -5.19 15.65
CA LEU A 365 6.08 -4.68 14.68
C LEU A 365 6.50 -3.24 15.06
N PRO A 366 7.74 -3.01 15.56
CA PRO A 366 8.20 -1.69 15.95
C PRO A 366 8.48 -0.84 14.69
N GLY A 367 7.78 0.28 14.53
CA GLY A 367 7.88 1.16 13.37
C GLY A 367 9.04 2.16 13.41
N ASP A 368 9.64 2.36 14.59
CA ASP A 368 10.77 3.28 14.81
C ASP A 368 11.53 2.97 16.11
N GLU A 369 12.73 3.53 16.26
CA GLU A 369 13.59 3.27 17.42
C GLU A 369 12.93 3.59 18.78
N ARG A 370 12.05 4.60 18.81
CA ARG A 370 11.37 4.96 20.08
C ARG A 370 10.30 3.95 20.43
N SER A 371 9.70 3.28 19.44
CA SER A 371 8.78 2.19 19.70
C SER A 371 9.49 0.98 20.35
N LEU A 372 10.73 0.68 19.95
CA LEU A 372 11.56 -0.34 20.62
C LEU A 372 11.82 0.02 22.09
N VAL A 373 12.29 1.24 22.35
CA VAL A 373 12.52 1.73 23.72
C VAL A 373 11.24 1.68 24.55
N LEU A 374 10.10 2.05 23.96
CA LEU A 374 8.80 2.02 24.64
C LEU A 374 8.36 0.60 24.99
N LEU A 375 8.58 -0.37 24.09
CA LEU A 375 8.28 -1.78 24.33
C LEU A 375 9.15 -2.35 25.45
N ARG A 376 10.46 -2.09 25.43
CA ARG A 376 11.40 -2.52 26.50
C ARG A 376 10.99 -1.95 27.87
N ARG A 377 10.60 -0.67 27.91
CA ARG A 377 10.08 -0.03 29.14
C ARG A 377 8.78 -0.64 29.63
N LEU A 378 7.89 -1.02 28.71
CA LEU A 378 6.65 -1.69 29.05
C LEU A 378 6.92 -3.10 29.59
N HIS A 379 7.76 -3.88 28.91
CA HIS A 379 8.20 -5.20 29.35
C HIS A 379 8.76 -5.17 30.78
N ALA A 380 9.69 -4.26 31.07
CA ALA A 380 10.27 -4.13 32.41
C ALA A 380 9.24 -3.85 33.52
N ARG A 381 8.09 -3.25 33.19
CA ARG A 381 7.01 -2.96 34.15
C ARG A 381 6.00 -4.09 34.31
N VAL A 382 5.89 -4.97 33.31
CA VAL A 382 4.83 -5.97 33.23
C VAL A 382 5.34 -7.41 33.32
N ARG A 383 6.66 -7.63 33.23
CA ARG A 383 7.28 -8.96 33.28
C ARG A 383 6.74 -9.86 34.41
N ASP A 384 6.50 -9.28 35.59
CA ASP A 384 6.05 -10.01 36.77
C ASP A 384 4.52 -9.90 36.97
N ALA A 385 3.90 -8.83 36.46
CA ALA A 385 2.50 -8.48 36.72
C ALA A 385 1.52 -8.91 35.62
N ASP A 386 2.01 -9.12 34.40
CA ASP A 386 1.22 -9.53 33.22
C ASP A 386 2.14 -10.36 32.28
N PRO A 387 2.39 -11.64 32.62
CA PRO A 387 3.33 -12.48 31.89
C PRO A 387 2.96 -12.66 30.42
N GLN A 388 1.68 -12.75 30.09
CA GLN A 388 1.21 -12.89 28.72
C GLN A 388 1.59 -11.67 27.86
N LEU A 389 1.42 -10.45 28.40
CA LEU A 389 1.82 -9.24 27.69
C LEU A 389 3.35 -9.10 27.61
N ALA A 390 4.08 -9.58 28.62
CA ALA A 390 5.53 -9.61 28.59
C ALA A 390 6.05 -10.59 27.52
N GLU A 391 5.45 -11.77 27.39
CA GLU A 391 5.79 -12.79 26.40
C GLU A 391 5.64 -12.28 24.97
N VAL A 392 4.51 -11.65 24.63
CA VAL A 392 4.32 -11.06 23.29
C VAL A 392 5.38 -10.00 23.00
N ILE A 393 5.75 -9.17 23.98
CA ILE A 393 6.81 -8.17 23.80
C ILE A 393 8.18 -8.85 23.62
N ALA A 394 8.48 -9.89 24.40
CA ALA A 394 9.72 -10.64 24.30
C ALA A 394 9.85 -11.30 22.91
N HIS A 395 8.83 -12.04 22.48
CA HIS A 395 8.76 -12.63 21.15
C HIS A 395 8.95 -11.58 20.04
N SER A 396 8.39 -10.37 20.20
CA SER A 396 8.49 -9.29 19.21
C SER A 396 9.86 -8.61 19.11
N LEU A 397 10.71 -8.73 20.13
CA LEU A 397 11.98 -8.02 20.22
C LEU A 397 13.20 -8.94 20.15
N GLY A 398 12.98 -10.26 20.09
CA GLY A 398 14.00 -11.29 20.23
C GLY A 398 14.51 -11.46 21.65
N ASN A 399 15.63 -12.18 21.79
CA ASN A 399 16.18 -12.61 23.07
C ASN A 399 16.34 -11.45 24.06
N VAL A 400 15.63 -11.53 25.20
CA VAL A 400 15.58 -10.45 26.20
C VAL A 400 16.97 -10.07 26.73
N GLY A 401 17.86 -11.05 26.88
CA GLY A 401 19.24 -10.83 27.33
C GLY A 401 20.12 -10.06 26.35
N ASP A 402 19.78 -10.07 25.06
CA ASP A 402 20.59 -9.46 24.00
C ASP A 402 20.15 -8.03 23.65
N TRP A 403 19.09 -7.50 24.26
CA TRP A 403 18.52 -6.20 23.88
C TRP A 403 19.51 -5.02 23.97
N SER A 404 20.42 -5.05 24.94
CA SER A 404 21.49 -4.05 25.05
C SER A 404 22.52 -4.21 23.92
N SER A 405 22.84 -5.44 23.55
CA SER A 405 23.80 -5.78 22.50
C SER A 405 23.29 -5.41 21.11
N ILE A 406 22.02 -5.70 20.81
CA ILE A 406 21.37 -5.39 19.52
C ILE A 406 21.41 -3.88 19.22
N GLY A 407 21.31 -3.03 20.25
CA GLY A 407 21.34 -1.57 20.09
C GLY A 407 22.73 -0.93 20.13
N SER A 408 23.78 -1.69 20.47
CA SER A 408 25.15 -1.19 20.58
C SER A 408 25.96 -1.57 19.35
N ARG A 409 26.61 -0.59 18.72
CA ARG A 409 27.41 -0.83 17.51
C ARG A 409 28.64 -1.68 17.78
N THR A 410 29.34 -1.42 18.88
CA THR A 410 30.51 -2.21 19.26
C THR A 410 30.12 -3.63 19.66
N ALA A 411 29.03 -3.81 20.43
CA ALA A 411 28.58 -5.15 20.80
C ALA A 411 28.14 -5.96 19.56
N LEU A 412 27.37 -5.35 18.66
CA LEU A 412 26.97 -5.98 17.40
C LEU A 412 28.20 -6.36 16.55
N ALA A 413 29.19 -5.47 16.43
CA ALA A 413 30.41 -5.77 15.68
C ALA A 413 31.19 -6.94 16.29
N ASN A 414 31.27 -7.03 17.62
CA ASN A 414 31.91 -8.15 18.30
C ASN A 414 31.16 -9.46 18.05
N GLU A 415 29.84 -9.49 18.19
CA GLU A 415 29.01 -10.67 17.91
C GLU A 415 29.16 -11.10 16.44
N ALA A 416 29.12 -10.16 15.50
CA ALA A 416 29.33 -10.45 14.08
C ALA A 416 30.70 -11.08 13.80
N ARG A 417 31.78 -10.63 14.47
CA ARG A 417 33.10 -11.26 14.36
C ARG A 417 33.11 -12.69 14.88
N THR A 418 32.41 -12.99 15.98
CA THR A 418 32.32 -14.39 16.47
C THR A 418 31.61 -15.32 15.48
N LEU A 419 30.75 -14.77 14.62
CA LEU A 419 30.05 -15.46 13.56
C LEU A 419 30.79 -15.43 12.21
N ASN A 420 32.04 -14.93 12.18
CA ASN A 420 32.85 -14.74 10.96
C ASN A 420 32.20 -13.83 9.91
N ILE A 421 31.39 -12.86 10.33
CA ILE A 421 30.79 -11.86 9.44
C ILE A 421 31.76 -10.68 9.32
N PRO A 422 32.15 -10.26 8.09
CA PRO A 422 33.02 -9.10 7.93
C PRO A 422 32.37 -7.84 8.52
N VAL A 423 33.10 -7.13 9.37
CA VAL A 423 32.72 -5.83 9.94
C VAL A 423 33.93 -4.92 9.91
N PRO A 424 33.75 -3.61 9.72
CA PRO A 424 34.85 -2.67 9.91
C PRO A 424 35.29 -2.69 11.39
N ALA A 425 36.58 -2.44 11.64
CA ALA A 425 37.03 -2.25 13.02
C ALA A 425 36.14 -1.18 13.69
N THR A 426 35.66 -1.47 14.91
CA THR A 426 34.70 -0.61 15.63
C THR A 426 34.98 -0.72 17.12
N GLU A 427 35.14 0.42 17.78
CA GLU A 427 35.41 0.51 19.22
C GLU A 427 34.69 1.72 19.85
N VAL A 428 34.41 1.63 21.16
CA VAL A 428 33.87 2.75 21.94
C VAL A 428 34.98 3.74 22.23
N VAL A 429 34.70 5.03 22.03
CA VAL A 429 35.62 6.14 22.27
C VAL A 429 35.08 7.02 23.39
N ASP A 430 35.69 6.88 24.57
CA ASP A 430 35.30 7.54 25.82
C ASP A 430 35.87 8.96 25.99
N GLY A 431 36.78 9.37 25.12
CA GLY A 431 37.48 10.66 25.19
C GLY A 431 38.19 11.03 23.89
N VAL A 432 38.80 12.22 23.88
CA VAL A 432 39.61 12.67 22.73
C VAL A 432 40.91 11.88 22.64
N GLY A 433 41.52 11.51 23.78
CA GLY A 433 42.74 10.69 23.79
C GLY A 433 42.54 9.32 23.17
N SER A 434 41.47 8.60 23.54
CA SER A 434 41.14 7.31 22.92
C SER A 434 40.75 7.43 21.44
N LEU A 435 40.25 8.60 21.01
CA LEU A 435 40.04 8.88 19.59
C LEU A 435 41.37 9.06 18.85
N ASP A 436 42.33 9.76 19.46
CA ASP A 436 43.64 9.97 18.86
C ASP A 436 44.41 8.62 18.78
N ASP A 437 44.30 7.77 19.81
CA ASP A 437 44.83 6.39 19.81
C ASP A 437 44.18 5.52 18.72
N TRP A 438 42.87 5.67 18.51
CA TRP A 438 42.16 5.01 17.42
C TRP A 438 42.69 5.46 16.05
N VAL A 439 42.81 6.77 15.85
CA VAL A 439 43.30 7.35 14.59
C VAL A 439 44.74 6.93 14.31
N ALA A 440 45.59 6.81 15.34
CA ALA A 440 46.95 6.31 15.20
C ALA A 440 47.02 4.84 14.74
N ARG A 441 46.01 4.02 15.07
CA ARG A 441 45.95 2.60 14.69
C ARG A 441 45.27 2.33 13.35
N HIS A 442 44.29 3.15 12.97
CA HIS A 442 43.38 2.88 11.85
C HIS A 442 43.37 3.97 10.77
N ASP A 443 44.18 5.02 10.93
CA ASP A 443 44.27 6.18 10.06
C ASP A 443 42.94 6.93 9.84
N LEU A 444 43.03 8.01 9.07
CA LEU A 444 41.88 8.76 8.56
C LEU A 444 41.59 8.37 7.11
N PRO A 445 40.33 8.44 6.65
CA PRO A 445 39.15 8.91 7.39
C PRO A 445 38.60 7.88 8.39
N THR A 446 38.01 8.38 9.49
CA THR A 446 37.32 7.56 10.51
C THR A 446 35.87 8.01 10.65
N VAL A 447 34.95 7.07 10.89
CA VAL A 447 33.53 7.36 11.10
C VAL A 447 33.21 7.35 12.59
N LEU A 448 32.73 8.49 13.11
CA LEU A 448 32.20 8.58 14.47
C LEU A 448 30.68 8.41 14.45
N LYS A 449 30.15 7.50 15.27
CA LYS A 449 28.71 7.21 15.37
C LYS A 449 28.25 7.20 16.83
N THR A 450 27.08 7.76 17.09
CA THR A 450 26.47 7.77 18.43
C THR A 450 25.44 6.64 18.58
N ASP A 451 25.47 5.89 19.68
CA ASP A 451 24.47 4.84 19.92
C ASP A 451 23.05 5.41 20.11
N GLY A 452 22.05 4.65 19.64
CA GLY A 452 20.64 5.06 19.66
C GLY A 452 20.28 6.26 18.75
N SER A 453 21.19 6.68 17.88
CA SER A 453 20.97 7.73 16.89
C SER A 453 20.44 7.14 15.57
N TRP A 454 19.63 7.89 14.80
CA TRP A 454 18.98 7.39 13.57
C TRP A 454 18.96 8.42 12.43
N GLY A 455 18.88 7.92 11.18
CA GLY A 455 18.73 8.73 9.96
C GLY A 455 19.88 9.71 9.72
N GLY A 456 21.12 9.25 9.97
CA GLY A 456 22.34 10.02 9.80
C GLY A 456 22.60 11.09 10.87
N ARG A 457 21.65 11.32 11.78
CA ARG A 457 21.86 12.23 12.92
C ARG A 457 22.74 11.50 13.93
N GLY A 458 23.90 12.04 14.24
CA GLY A 458 24.87 11.39 15.15
C GLY A 458 25.97 10.60 14.44
N VAL A 459 26.12 10.76 13.12
CA VAL A 459 27.24 10.23 12.33
C VAL A 459 28.11 11.40 11.85
N THR A 460 29.42 11.28 11.91
CA THR A 460 30.36 12.27 11.36
C THR A 460 31.59 11.55 10.83
N ILE A 461 31.95 11.83 9.57
CA ILE A 461 33.19 11.32 8.98
C ILE A 461 34.29 12.35 9.24
N VAL A 462 35.29 11.95 10.02
CA VAL A 462 36.46 12.76 10.31
C VAL A 462 37.52 12.44 9.26
N ARG A 463 37.89 13.44 8.46
CA ARG A 463 38.92 13.32 7.41
C ARG A 463 40.24 13.99 7.77
N GLU A 464 40.23 14.88 8.75
CA GLU A 464 41.37 15.70 9.19
C GLU A 464 41.53 15.56 10.70
N ALA A 465 42.76 15.35 11.17
CA ALA A 465 43.06 15.18 12.60
C ALA A 465 42.66 16.42 13.42
N SER A 466 42.77 17.63 12.85
CA SER A 466 42.34 18.89 13.49
C SER A 466 40.85 18.92 13.86
N ARG A 467 40.02 18.06 13.24
CA ARG A 467 38.57 18.01 13.46
C ARG A 467 38.12 16.91 14.43
N THR A 468 39.00 16.00 14.87
CA THR A 468 38.66 14.87 15.77
C THR A 468 38.01 15.36 17.06
N ARG A 469 38.66 16.31 17.74
CA ARG A 469 38.19 16.91 19.00
C ARG A 469 36.81 17.56 18.86
N THR A 470 36.62 18.37 17.83
CA THR A 470 35.36 19.10 17.60
C THR A 470 34.23 18.13 17.24
N ALA A 471 34.52 17.10 16.43
CA ALA A 471 33.55 16.07 16.08
C ALA A 471 33.12 15.26 17.31
N TRP A 472 34.07 14.78 18.12
CA TRP A 472 33.76 14.02 19.33
C TRP A 472 32.98 14.85 20.35
N LEU A 473 33.38 16.10 20.62
CA LEU A 473 32.65 17.00 21.53
C LEU A 473 31.23 17.30 21.05
N THR A 474 31.01 17.31 19.73
CA THR A 474 29.67 17.55 19.16
C THR A 474 28.75 16.33 19.35
N LEU A 475 29.29 15.12 19.24
CA LEU A 475 28.54 13.86 19.35
C LEU A 475 28.33 13.40 20.79
N SER A 476 29.31 13.62 21.67
CA SER A 476 29.27 13.21 23.08
C SER A 476 28.37 14.11 23.96
N LYS A 477 28.11 15.35 23.54
CA LYS A 477 27.30 16.30 24.32
C LYS A 477 25.84 15.84 24.43
N PRO A 478 25.25 15.87 25.63
CA PRO A 478 23.81 15.63 25.79
C PRO A 478 23.01 16.69 25.02
N PRO A 479 21.76 16.39 24.64
CA PRO A 479 20.91 17.37 23.97
C PRO A 479 20.76 18.63 24.83
N THR A 480 20.89 19.81 24.20
CA THR A 480 20.83 21.10 24.89
C THR A 480 19.52 21.28 25.68
N LEU A 481 19.53 22.02 26.79
CA LEU A 481 18.34 22.33 27.61
C LEU A 481 17.19 22.85 26.74
N LEU A 482 17.47 23.76 25.79
CA LEU A 482 16.47 24.27 24.84
C LEU A 482 15.88 23.18 23.93
N ARG A 483 16.66 22.17 23.52
CA ARG A 483 16.16 20.99 22.79
C ARG A 483 15.39 20.05 23.71
N ALA A 484 15.82 19.84 24.94
CA ALA A 484 15.11 19.04 25.95
C ALA A 484 13.77 19.68 26.32
N LEU A 485 13.74 21.00 26.54
CA LEU A 485 12.55 21.79 26.82
C LEU A 485 11.63 21.89 25.59
N LYS A 486 12.18 22.10 24.39
CA LYS A 486 11.40 22.02 23.13
C LYS A 486 10.80 20.63 22.95
N ARG A 487 11.53 19.56 23.29
CA ARG A 487 11.00 18.18 23.27
C ARG A 487 9.93 17.99 24.34
N LEU A 488 10.12 18.44 25.58
CA LEU A 488 9.05 18.44 26.59
C LEU A 488 7.81 19.21 26.10
N LEU A 489 7.98 20.38 25.49
CA LEU A 489 6.85 21.19 25.02
C LEU A 489 6.15 20.59 23.80
N VAL A 490 6.88 19.90 22.91
CA VAL A 490 6.36 19.33 21.65
C VAL A 490 5.89 17.87 21.79
N SER A 491 6.63 17.02 22.51
CA SER A 491 6.31 15.61 22.77
C SER A 491 5.74 15.33 24.16
N ARG A 492 5.90 16.22 25.16
CA ARG A 492 5.39 16.09 26.55
C ARG A 492 5.78 14.76 27.24
N GLU A 493 6.97 14.27 26.93
CA GLU A 493 7.59 13.11 27.58
C GLU A 493 8.41 13.59 28.78
N ALA A 494 7.90 13.40 30.01
CA ALA A 494 8.58 13.82 31.24
C ALA A 494 9.81 12.95 31.57
N GLY A 495 9.81 11.67 31.19
CA GLY A 495 10.91 10.74 31.51
C GLY A 495 12.25 11.03 30.85
N TRP A 496 12.30 11.93 29.85
CA TRP A 496 13.57 12.41 29.28
C TRP A 496 14.17 13.58 30.08
N LEU A 497 13.38 14.30 30.90
CA LEU A 497 13.93 15.29 31.82
C LEU A 497 14.66 14.63 32.97
N GLU A 498 14.15 13.52 33.50
CA GLU A 498 14.88 12.69 34.47
C GLU A 498 16.18 12.14 33.85
N ALA A 499 16.14 11.59 32.63
CA ALA A 499 17.34 11.11 31.94
C ALA A 499 18.33 12.23 31.58
N TRP A 500 17.83 13.44 31.27
CA TRP A 500 18.65 14.63 31.04
C TRP A 500 19.28 15.16 32.34
N LEU A 501 18.52 15.16 33.45
CA LEU A 501 19.01 15.47 34.80
C LEU A 501 20.11 14.48 35.23
N GLN A 502 20.04 13.22 34.79
CA GLN A 502 21.03 12.17 35.07
C GLN A 502 22.31 12.23 34.19
N HIS A 503 22.38 13.12 33.18
CA HIS A 503 23.60 13.41 32.40
C HIS A 503 24.42 12.21 31.84
N PRO A 504 23.86 11.10 31.33
CA PRO A 504 24.71 10.13 30.64
C PRO A 504 25.23 10.76 29.35
N ARG A 505 26.56 10.87 29.21
CA ARG A 505 27.20 11.22 27.94
C ARG A 505 26.75 10.20 26.89
N SER A 506 26.48 10.64 25.66
CA SER A 506 26.15 9.71 24.59
C SER A 506 27.36 8.81 24.32
N VAL A 507 27.15 7.50 24.19
CA VAL A 507 28.21 6.56 23.80
C VAL A 507 28.57 6.84 22.34
N VAL A 508 29.83 7.21 22.11
CA VAL A 508 30.39 7.46 20.77
C VAL A 508 31.28 6.29 20.40
N ASN A 509 31.10 5.77 19.20
CA ASN A 509 31.90 4.69 18.63
C ASN A 509 32.73 5.27 17.48
N ALA A 510 34.00 4.91 17.42
CA ALA A 510 34.80 5.06 16.21
C ALA A 510 34.72 3.78 15.40
N GLN A 511 34.57 3.95 14.09
CA GLN A 511 34.46 2.87 13.13
C GLN A 511 35.36 3.18 11.94
N GLN A 512 36.09 2.17 11.48
CA GLN A 512 36.94 2.27 10.31
C GLN A 512 36.10 2.66 9.09
N PHE A 513 36.59 3.63 8.32
CA PHE A 513 35.95 3.98 7.07
C PHE A 513 36.26 2.92 6.01
N VAL A 514 35.21 2.41 5.39
CA VAL A 514 35.33 1.51 4.23
C VAL A 514 34.74 2.24 3.03
N GLU A 515 35.53 2.39 1.98
CA GLU A 515 35.04 2.94 0.72
C GLU A 515 34.28 1.85 -0.05
N GLY A 516 33.08 2.19 -0.53
CA GLY A 516 32.23 1.20 -1.19
C GLY A 516 30.83 1.69 -1.48
N ARG A 517 30.01 0.77 -1.98
CA ARG A 517 28.60 0.99 -2.29
C ARG A 517 27.75 0.58 -1.11
N GLU A 518 26.84 1.44 -0.70
CA GLU A 518 25.92 1.13 0.38
C GLU A 518 24.90 0.09 -0.06
N ALA A 519 24.66 -0.89 0.82
CA ALA A 519 23.72 -1.96 0.57
C ALA A 519 22.94 -2.26 1.84
N ILE A 520 21.75 -2.83 1.69
CA ILE A 520 20.89 -3.20 2.81
C ILE A 520 20.32 -4.59 2.57
N VAL A 521 20.18 -5.36 3.65
CA VAL A 521 19.33 -6.56 3.66
C VAL A 521 18.07 -6.22 4.43
N THR A 522 16.92 -6.58 3.89
CA THR A 522 15.66 -6.57 4.63
C THR A 522 15.20 -7.99 4.81
N ALA A 523 14.89 -8.39 6.03
CA ALA A 523 14.47 -9.76 6.35
C ALA A 523 13.15 -9.78 7.11
N ALA A 524 12.37 -10.82 6.87
CA ALA A 524 11.20 -11.23 7.64
C ALA A 524 11.53 -12.55 8.33
N CYS A 525 11.32 -12.60 9.63
CA CYS A 525 11.77 -13.69 10.50
C CYS A 525 10.75 -13.98 11.60
N VAL A 526 10.74 -15.21 12.10
CA VAL A 526 9.99 -15.62 13.30
C VAL A 526 10.88 -16.57 14.09
N ASP A 527 11.06 -16.30 15.38
CA ASP A 527 11.80 -17.13 16.33
C ASP A 527 13.23 -17.47 15.87
N GLY A 528 13.91 -16.50 15.26
CA GLY A 528 15.28 -16.67 14.78
C GLY A 528 15.41 -17.41 13.44
N GLU A 529 14.30 -17.78 12.80
CA GLU A 529 14.28 -18.36 11.46
C GLU A 529 13.86 -17.33 10.41
N THR A 530 14.59 -17.28 9.29
CA THR A 530 14.37 -16.29 8.22
C THR A 530 13.47 -16.87 7.13
N TYR A 531 12.29 -16.27 6.94
CA TYR A 531 11.30 -16.72 5.96
C TYR A 531 11.53 -16.11 4.58
N ALA A 532 11.82 -14.81 4.55
CA ALA A 532 12.07 -14.08 3.32
C ALA A 532 13.13 -13.02 3.59
N LEU A 533 13.98 -12.78 2.60
CA LEU A 533 14.93 -11.68 2.63
C LEU A 533 15.12 -11.11 1.23
N VAL A 534 15.54 -9.85 1.16
CA VAL A 534 15.93 -9.19 -0.08
C VAL A 534 17.22 -8.41 0.16
N CYS A 535 18.19 -8.59 -0.74
CA CYS A 535 19.41 -7.81 -0.77
C CYS A 535 19.22 -6.65 -1.75
N LEU A 536 19.58 -5.45 -1.31
CA LEU A 536 19.35 -4.22 -2.06
C LEU A 536 20.62 -3.36 -2.04
N GLU A 537 20.91 -2.73 -3.15
CA GLU A 537 21.88 -1.63 -3.23
C GLU A 537 21.14 -0.30 -3.06
N VAL A 538 21.73 0.62 -2.30
CA VAL A 538 21.20 1.97 -2.14
C VAL A 538 21.72 2.85 -3.27
N CYS A 539 20.85 3.14 -4.24
CA CYS A 539 21.20 3.97 -5.40
C CYS A 539 21.11 5.46 -5.07
N GLU A 540 20.16 5.85 -4.22
CA GLU A 540 19.89 7.25 -3.93
C GLU A 540 19.35 7.44 -2.50
N LYS A 541 19.66 8.59 -1.90
CA LYS A 541 19.24 8.98 -0.55
C LYS A 541 18.61 10.35 -0.53
N SER A 542 17.74 10.59 0.44
CA SER A 542 17.12 11.91 0.61
C SER A 542 18.11 13.04 0.95
N TYR A 543 19.23 12.70 1.57
CA TYR A 543 20.38 13.57 1.88
C TYR A 543 21.56 12.69 2.36
N ALA A 544 22.76 13.25 2.51
CA ALA A 544 23.92 12.52 3.02
C ALA A 544 23.65 11.89 4.40
N GLY A 545 23.61 10.55 4.47
CA GLY A 545 23.24 9.79 5.69
C GLY A 545 21.73 9.68 5.96
N GLY A 546 20.87 10.20 5.07
CA GLY A 546 19.42 10.03 5.14
C GLY A 546 18.96 8.63 4.72
N PRO A 547 17.66 8.32 4.87
CA PRO A 547 17.09 7.07 4.38
C PRO A 547 17.25 6.93 2.87
N ALA A 548 17.37 5.68 2.41
CA ALA A 548 17.32 5.33 0.99
C ALA A 548 16.00 5.79 0.37
N THR A 549 16.07 6.44 -0.78
CA THR A 549 14.90 6.86 -1.58
C THR A 549 14.72 5.97 -2.80
N VAL A 550 15.84 5.51 -3.37
CA VAL A 550 15.87 4.58 -4.52
C VAL A 550 16.81 3.44 -4.18
N VAL A 551 16.34 2.22 -4.41
CA VAL A 551 17.10 0.98 -4.20
C VAL A 551 17.06 0.10 -5.43
N ARG A 552 18.06 -0.76 -5.59
CA ARG A 552 18.12 -1.76 -6.66
C ARG A 552 18.27 -3.15 -6.08
N VAL A 553 17.52 -4.11 -6.58
CA VAL A 553 17.60 -5.52 -6.15
C VAL A 553 18.90 -6.14 -6.66
N ILE A 554 19.66 -6.73 -5.74
CA ILE A 554 20.95 -7.38 -6.02
C ILE A 554 20.97 -8.79 -5.44
N GLU A 555 21.80 -9.66 -6.01
CA GLU A 555 22.15 -10.94 -5.41
C GLU A 555 23.48 -10.79 -4.66
N ASN A 556 23.49 -11.10 -3.37
CA ASN A 556 24.70 -11.14 -2.57
C ASN A 556 24.56 -12.24 -1.50
N PRO A 557 25.10 -13.46 -1.75
CA PRO A 557 24.97 -14.58 -0.82
C PRO A 557 25.60 -14.32 0.55
N ALA A 558 26.71 -13.58 0.60
CA ALA A 558 27.39 -13.26 1.86
C ALA A 558 26.54 -12.35 2.76
N MET A 559 25.91 -11.32 2.18
CA MET A 559 24.96 -10.46 2.91
C MET A 559 23.75 -11.25 3.41
N ALA A 560 23.18 -12.11 2.56
CA ALA A 560 22.03 -12.93 2.92
C ALA A 560 22.37 -13.87 4.08
N GLU A 561 23.53 -14.53 4.04
CA GLU A 561 23.97 -15.43 5.09
C GLU A 561 24.28 -14.72 6.40
N ALA A 562 24.97 -13.57 6.34
CA ALA A 562 25.21 -12.74 7.52
C ALA A 562 23.90 -12.32 8.22
N ALA A 563 22.88 -11.96 7.45
CA ALA A 563 21.56 -11.64 8.00
C ALA A 563 20.92 -12.86 8.69
N ARG A 564 20.94 -14.05 8.06
CA ARG A 564 20.39 -15.28 8.65
C ARG A 564 21.07 -15.66 9.97
N LEU A 565 22.40 -15.58 10.01
CA LEU A 565 23.18 -15.89 11.21
C LEU A 565 22.84 -14.95 12.38
N LEU A 566 22.70 -13.65 12.12
CA LEU A 566 22.35 -12.66 13.14
C LEU A 566 20.88 -12.78 13.59
N VAL A 567 19.95 -13.07 12.67
CA VAL A 567 18.56 -13.37 13.00
C VAL A 567 18.49 -14.53 13.98
N ARG A 568 19.22 -15.63 13.70
CA ARG A 568 19.28 -16.81 14.57
C ARG A 568 19.95 -16.50 15.91
N ARG A 569 21.09 -15.81 15.92
CA ARG A 569 21.85 -15.46 17.14
C ARG A 569 21.02 -14.65 18.14
N PHE A 570 20.21 -13.71 17.65
CA PHE A 570 19.41 -12.83 18.48
C PHE A 570 17.96 -13.29 18.66
N GLY A 571 17.56 -14.41 18.03
CA GLY A 571 16.19 -14.92 18.06
C GLY A 571 15.18 -13.91 17.53
N LEU A 572 15.50 -13.18 16.45
CA LEU A 572 14.66 -12.08 15.98
C LEU A 572 13.34 -12.59 15.37
N SER A 573 12.27 -11.84 15.62
CA SER A 573 10.95 -12.01 15.00
C SER A 573 10.45 -10.69 14.44
N GLY A 574 9.65 -10.74 13.38
CA GLY A 574 9.14 -9.57 12.66
C GLY A 574 9.98 -9.21 11.45
N PHE A 575 10.06 -7.91 11.17
CA PHE A 575 10.89 -7.38 10.09
C PHE A 575 12.10 -6.66 10.67
N CYS A 576 13.27 -6.94 10.12
CA CYS A 576 14.52 -6.27 10.47
C CYS A 576 15.28 -5.85 9.22
N GLY A 577 16.17 -4.88 9.39
CA GLY A 577 17.07 -4.40 8.34
C GLY A 577 18.52 -4.45 8.79
N PHE A 578 19.41 -4.74 7.85
CA PHE A 578 20.85 -4.79 8.06
C PHE A 578 21.51 -3.85 7.07
N ASP A 579 22.31 -2.91 7.56
CA ASP A 579 23.05 -1.98 6.71
C ASP A 579 24.45 -2.54 6.45
N PHE A 580 24.87 -2.53 5.20
CA PHE A 580 26.16 -3.03 4.72
C PHE A 580 26.88 -1.98 3.86
N ILE A 581 28.17 -2.16 3.71
CA ILE A 581 28.96 -1.53 2.66
C ILE A 581 29.70 -2.60 1.86
N ILE A 582 29.51 -2.58 0.54
CA ILE A 582 30.19 -3.47 -0.40
C ILE A 582 31.43 -2.73 -0.87
N SER A 583 32.61 -3.20 -0.46
CA SER A 583 33.89 -2.59 -0.80
C SER A 583 34.21 -2.72 -2.29
N GLY A 584 35.27 -2.05 -2.76
CA GLY A 584 35.75 -2.17 -4.14
C GLY A 584 36.16 -3.60 -4.54
N THR A 585 36.48 -4.47 -3.57
CA THR A 585 36.80 -5.89 -3.80
C THR A 585 35.55 -6.77 -3.89
N GLY A 586 34.36 -6.22 -3.59
CA GLY A 586 33.10 -6.96 -3.55
C GLY A 586 32.75 -7.57 -2.19
N GLU A 587 33.62 -7.41 -1.18
CA GLU A 587 33.36 -7.88 0.19
C GLU A 587 32.29 -7.00 0.87
N ALA A 588 31.32 -7.65 1.51
CA ALA A 588 30.23 -6.96 2.20
C ALA A 588 30.50 -6.87 3.71
N HIS A 589 30.73 -5.65 4.20
CA HIS A 589 30.95 -5.40 5.62
C HIS A 589 29.66 -4.92 6.30
N LEU A 590 29.25 -5.59 7.37
CA LEU A 590 28.09 -5.20 8.17
C LEU A 590 28.38 -3.92 8.95
N LEU A 591 27.44 -2.98 8.92
CA LEU A 591 27.53 -1.68 9.58
C LEU A 591 26.56 -1.53 10.76
N GLU A 592 25.32 -2.02 10.61
CA GLU A 592 24.24 -1.79 11.58
C GLU A 592 23.13 -2.85 11.46
N LEU A 593 22.47 -3.16 12.57
CA LEU A 593 21.24 -3.94 12.64
C LEU A 593 20.11 -3.04 13.15
N ASN A 594 19.02 -3.02 12.40
CA ASN A 594 17.78 -2.32 12.71
C ASN A 594 16.69 -3.36 13.03
N PRO A 595 16.45 -3.73 14.30
CA PRO A 595 15.45 -4.73 14.70
C PRO A 595 14.03 -4.15 14.68
N ARG A 596 13.67 -3.49 13.58
CA ARG A 596 12.43 -2.74 13.41
C ARG A 596 12.08 -2.63 11.93
N LEU A 597 10.86 -2.16 11.66
CA LEU A 597 10.43 -1.84 10.30
C LEU A 597 11.38 -0.83 9.64
N THR A 598 11.84 -1.18 8.44
CA THR A 598 12.58 -0.31 7.53
C THR A 598 11.71 0.08 6.33
N PRO A 599 12.05 1.13 5.57
CA PRO A 599 11.26 1.56 4.41
C PRO A 599 11.04 0.47 3.35
N THR A 600 11.91 -0.54 3.30
CA THR A 600 11.93 -1.65 2.34
C THR A 600 11.14 -2.88 2.79
N ALA A 601 10.62 -2.92 4.02
CA ALA A 601 9.94 -4.11 4.57
C ALA A 601 8.75 -4.58 3.72
N HIS A 602 8.03 -3.67 3.07
CA HIS A 602 6.89 -3.99 2.20
C HIS A 602 7.28 -4.87 1.00
N LEU A 603 8.53 -4.78 0.54
CA LEU A 603 9.02 -5.56 -0.60
C LEU A 603 8.92 -7.07 -0.35
N LEU A 604 9.15 -7.51 0.89
CA LEU A 604 9.06 -8.92 1.26
C LEU A 604 7.61 -9.44 1.23
N VAL A 605 6.62 -8.57 1.42
CA VAL A 605 5.20 -8.94 1.33
C VAL A 605 4.74 -8.92 -0.12
N GLU A 606 5.32 -8.03 -0.93
CA GLU A 606 5.04 -7.86 -2.36
C GLU A 606 5.64 -8.95 -3.27
N GLY A 607 6.34 -9.95 -2.73
CA GLY A 607 6.87 -11.10 -3.48
C GLY A 607 8.19 -10.82 -4.20
N ASP A 608 8.57 -11.74 -5.10
CA ASP A 608 9.86 -11.64 -5.81
C ASP A 608 9.95 -10.35 -6.63
N HIS A 609 11.09 -9.71 -6.47
CA HIS A 609 11.48 -8.59 -7.30
C HIS A 609 12.55 -9.09 -8.26
N GLU A 610 12.32 -8.91 -9.56
CA GLU A 610 13.28 -9.28 -10.58
C GLU A 610 14.67 -8.69 -10.27
N ARG A 611 15.71 -9.47 -10.56
CA ARG A 611 17.10 -9.03 -10.38
C ARG A 611 17.32 -7.71 -11.11
N SER A 612 18.08 -6.80 -10.50
CA SER A 612 18.36 -5.46 -11.05
C SER A 612 17.16 -4.52 -11.14
N ARG A 613 15.98 -4.91 -10.64
CA ARG A 613 14.83 -4.02 -10.54
C ARG A 613 15.17 -2.82 -9.64
N THR A 614 14.96 -1.61 -10.17
CA THR A 614 15.13 -0.35 -9.44
C THR A 614 13.78 0.11 -8.89
N ILE A 615 13.74 0.47 -7.61
CA ILE A 615 12.51 0.71 -6.86
C ILE A 615 12.60 2.03 -6.10
N ALA A 616 11.60 2.89 -6.32
CA ALA A 616 11.40 4.09 -5.50
C ALA A 616 10.63 3.75 -4.21
N LEU A 617 11.17 4.13 -3.06
CA LEU A 617 10.60 3.80 -1.75
C LEU A 617 9.57 4.82 -1.27
N PHE A 618 9.64 6.04 -1.79
CA PHE A 618 8.74 7.14 -1.46
C PHE A 618 8.09 7.70 -2.73
N PRO A 619 6.85 8.25 -2.63
CA PRO A 619 6.21 8.91 -3.76
C PRO A 619 7.09 10.07 -4.24
N ALA A 620 7.18 10.29 -5.56
CA ALA A 620 7.82 11.48 -6.08
C ALA A 620 7.13 12.72 -5.50
N GLU A 621 7.87 13.56 -4.77
CA GLU A 621 7.53 14.97 -4.71
C GLU A 621 7.76 15.51 -6.13
N VAL A 622 6.72 15.49 -6.97
CA VAL A 622 6.61 16.10 -8.31
C VAL A 622 7.97 16.45 -8.94
N GLY A 623 8.62 15.46 -9.54
CA GLY A 623 9.89 15.58 -10.25
C GLY A 623 10.24 14.24 -10.90
N THR A 624 10.43 14.27 -12.22
CA THR A 624 10.63 13.14 -13.13
C THR A 624 11.61 12.07 -12.62
N PHE A 625 11.16 10.81 -12.50
CA PHE A 625 12.08 9.67 -12.46
C PHE A 625 12.59 9.33 -13.88
N PRO A 626 13.78 8.72 -14.02
CA PRO A 626 14.24 8.18 -15.30
C PRO A 626 13.25 7.15 -15.87
N PRO A 627 13.12 7.02 -17.20
CA PRO A 627 12.32 5.95 -17.80
C PRO A 627 12.83 4.58 -17.33
N GLY A 628 11.92 3.73 -16.84
CA GLY A 628 12.23 2.40 -16.29
C GLY A 628 12.15 2.28 -14.76
N VAL A 629 11.98 3.39 -14.02
CA VAL A 629 11.64 3.34 -12.59
C VAL A 629 10.13 3.21 -12.47
N LEU A 630 9.65 2.01 -12.13
CA LEU A 630 8.25 1.82 -11.75
C LEU A 630 8.01 2.61 -10.46
N ASP A 631 7.28 3.72 -10.59
CA ASP A 631 6.56 4.31 -9.47
C ASP A 631 5.67 3.19 -8.93
N VAL A 632 6.06 2.56 -7.83
CA VAL A 632 5.23 1.50 -7.25
C VAL A 632 3.93 2.21 -6.90
N PRO A 633 2.80 1.85 -7.54
CA PRO A 633 1.57 2.58 -7.36
C PRO A 633 1.33 2.63 -5.87
N VAL A 634 1.32 3.83 -5.32
CA VAL A 634 0.93 4.02 -3.93
C VAL A 634 -0.50 3.51 -3.88
N ARG A 635 -0.61 2.27 -3.42
CA ARG A 635 -1.84 1.58 -3.13
C ARG A 635 -2.65 2.55 -2.28
N ALA A 636 -3.78 2.97 -2.83
CA ALA A 636 -4.56 4.16 -2.51
C ALA A 636 -3.93 5.53 -2.89
N ALA A 637 -4.27 6.07 -4.07
CA ALA A 637 -4.12 7.52 -4.36
C ALA A 637 -4.87 8.40 -3.32
N SER A 638 -5.79 7.81 -2.54
CA SER A 638 -6.41 8.46 -1.38
C SER A 638 -5.43 8.68 -0.22
N LEU A 639 -4.44 7.78 -0.01
CA LEU A 639 -3.33 7.95 0.94
C LEU A 639 -2.41 9.10 0.52
N ILE A 640 -2.07 9.21 -0.78
CA ILE A 640 -1.32 10.36 -1.31
C ILE A 640 -2.14 11.64 -1.12
N LYS A 641 -3.35 11.73 -1.71
CA LYS A 641 -4.17 12.96 -1.68
C LYS A 641 -4.53 13.41 -0.26
N ARG A 642 -4.74 12.50 0.70
CA ARG A 642 -4.97 12.87 2.12
C ARG A 642 -3.67 13.11 2.88
N GLY A 643 -2.59 12.41 2.58
CA GLY A 643 -1.23 12.69 3.07
C GLY A 643 -0.80 14.11 2.70
N GLU A 644 -0.96 14.50 1.44
CA GLU A 644 -0.77 15.87 0.93
C GLU A 644 -1.64 16.87 1.67
N ARG A 645 -2.93 16.58 1.93
CA ARG A 645 -3.80 17.47 2.72
C ARG A 645 -3.33 17.61 4.17
N ILE A 646 -2.84 16.54 4.80
CA ILE A 646 -2.29 16.56 6.16
C ILE A 646 -1.00 17.40 6.18
N THR A 647 -0.12 17.21 5.21
CA THR A 647 1.11 17.98 5.02
C THR A 647 0.81 19.46 4.77
N ALA A 648 -0.14 19.77 3.88
CA ALA A 648 -0.58 21.14 3.59
C ALA A 648 -1.28 21.82 4.79
N ARG A 649 -2.01 21.08 5.62
CA ARG A 649 -2.57 21.60 6.89
C ARG A 649 -1.46 21.91 7.90
N ARG A 650 -0.41 21.09 7.96
CA ARG A 650 0.75 21.32 8.83
C ARG A 650 1.59 22.50 8.40
N GLN A 651 1.92 22.61 7.11
CA GLN A 651 2.63 23.76 6.54
C GLN A 651 1.86 25.05 6.83
N ARG A 652 0.53 25.05 6.68
CA ARG A 652 -0.33 26.19 7.07
C ARG A 652 -0.26 26.51 8.57
N GLY A 653 -0.25 25.51 9.44
CA GLY A 653 -0.10 25.68 10.89
C GLY A 653 1.27 26.27 11.28
N ILE A 654 2.36 25.74 10.71
CA ILE A 654 3.73 26.23 10.91
C ILE A 654 3.87 27.66 10.39
N ALA A 655 3.36 27.95 9.19
CA ALA A 655 3.37 29.30 8.61
C ALA A 655 2.55 30.30 9.44
N ARG A 656 1.48 29.86 10.11
CA ARG A 656 0.67 30.69 11.02
C ARG A 656 1.41 30.99 12.33
N ILE A 657 2.11 30.00 12.88
CA ILE A 657 2.94 30.16 14.08
C ILE A 657 4.15 31.05 13.77
N ALA A 658 4.82 30.83 12.64
CA ALA A 658 5.95 31.65 12.18
C ALA A 658 5.54 33.11 11.94
N ARG A 659 4.35 33.36 11.34
CA ARG A 659 3.79 34.72 11.23
C ARG A 659 3.48 35.36 12.58
N ARG A 660 2.93 34.61 13.53
CA ARG A 660 2.68 35.10 14.90
C ARG A 660 3.98 35.43 15.65
N LEU A 661 5.01 34.60 15.49
CA LEU A 661 6.32 34.84 16.10
C LEU A 661 7.03 36.05 15.46
N ARG A 662 7.00 36.19 14.13
CA ARG A 662 7.51 37.41 13.46
C ARG A 662 6.81 38.66 13.96
N ARG A 663 5.47 38.67 14.02
CA ARG A 663 4.70 39.82 14.52
C ARG A 663 5.01 40.19 15.97
N LYS A 664 5.38 39.22 16.82
CA LYS A 664 5.78 39.44 18.21
C LYS A 664 7.27 39.81 18.39
N LEU A 665 8.07 39.65 17.35
CA LEU A 665 9.49 40.03 17.35
C LEU A 665 9.70 41.39 16.67
N THR A 666 8.76 41.80 15.82
CA THR A 666 8.74 43.12 15.15
C THR A 666 7.87 44.16 15.87
N ALA A 667 7.17 43.75 16.93
CA ALA A 667 6.44 44.61 17.87
C ALA A 667 7.11 44.44 19.22
#